data_AF-A0A5N7DHK8-F1
#
_entry.id   AF-A0A5N7DHK8-F1
#
_cell.length_a   1.000
_cell.length_b   1.000
_cell.length_c   1.000
_cell.angle_alpha   90.00
_cell.angle_beta   90.00
_cell.angle_gamma   90.00
#
_symmetry.space_group_name_H-M   'P 1'
#
loop_
_entity.id
_entity.type
_entity.pdbx_description
1 polymer ?
#
loop_
_entity_poly.entity_id
_entity_poly.type
_entity_poly.pdbx_seq_one_letter_code
_entity_poly.pdbx_strand_id
1 'polypeptide(L)'
;MLSHYTGMNPGDTPGVLPPPYYWWEAGAMFNSLIDYWYYTGDDRWNDMIMEAVTFQAGDDATFMPANQTHAEGNDDQAFWAFAAMSAAERNFPNPPEGQPGWLAMVQAVFNTQVARWSPETCGGGLRWQIFTFNNGYHYKNTIANGCFFNLAARLARYTGNHTYADWAIRAWDWTESVGFITDDYLFLDGADELKNCSEFNYLQWTYNSGVYLFGAASMYNLTDGDPIWKERTQRILDATKVYFHNDVLYERACEPINTCQVDQRSFKGYLARWMAASAQVAPFIFDQVMPKLRTSASAAARTCTGGSDHSTCGMKWTSGQWDESDDVGVQMSSLEVIQATLVGGVDPPLTADNGGTSKGDPSGGIKPANAQPHTRRMTTSTANRAGAGILTILMSLLIFYTAGVVVNEGPNFEVRVEMVPVPEPGPDDILIRLNITGICSSDLHMMQGDLGTPPMSTFGVRSPGHEGAGIVVKVGANVKNFKLGDRAGVKPLLDTCGACELCWGDKETYCRTAIHAGLMAPGTYQQYIVSPARYASPIPDGVPDEIAAPIMCSASTIYRSLTESGLKPGHWAVFPGGGGGVGIQGVQLAKAMGMRPVVVDAGESKRALALEMGAEVFVDFMETSDPAAAVIKATDGVGAHGVFVTAPAAYRTALSYVGNRIGAVVMCIGLGPTGAMNIGGDPNAFIFKNLTIKGTLVGSRQDTVAALDFARRGKLQQICEVYPIDRLPEAVEKLRKGQATGRMAVDFNK
;
A
#
# COMPACT_ATOMS: atom_id res chain seq x y z
N MET A 1 25.25 12.19 -1.12
CA MET A 1 25.18 10.89 -1.83
C MET A 1 25.77 9.76 -0.99
N LEU A 2 27.09 9.69 -0.75
CA LEU A 2 27.70 8.58 0.03
C LEU A 2 27.22 8.48 1.49
N SER A 3 26.65 9.54 2.06
CA SER A 3 25.98 9.52 3.37
C SER A 3 24.84 8.50 3.48
N HIS A 4 24.25 8.07 2.36
CA HIS A 4 23.20 7.04 2.33
C HIS A 4 23.76 5.62 2.18
N TYR A 5 25.04 5.46 1.85
CA TYR A 5 25.65 4.15 1.63
C TYR A 5 26.22 3.61 2.94
N THR A 6 25.68 2.47 3.37
CA THR A 6 26.09 1.82 4.62
C THR A 6 26.96 0.59 4.41
N GLY A 7 27.14 0.13 3.16
CA GLY A 7 27.89 -1.09 2.84
C GLY A 7 29.38 -1.12 3.22
N MET A 8 29.91 -0.01 3.77
CA MET A 8 31.24 0.04 4.42
C MET A 8 31.23 -0.32 5.91
N ASN A 9 30.05 -0.39 6.53
CA ASN A 9 29.94 -0.66 7.96
C ASN A 9 30.15 -2.15 8.24
N PRO A 10 30.81 -2.51 9.35
CA PRO A 10 30.91 -3.90 9.77
C PRO A 10 29.53 -4.56 9.92
N GLY A 11 29.31 -5.64 9.18
CA GLY A 11 28.05 -6.39 9.19
C GLY A 11 27.08 -6.06 8.05
N ASP A 12 27.30 -4.97 7.32
CA ASP A 12 26.57 -4.65 6.10
C ASP A 12 27.17 -5.37 4.88
N THR A 13 26.44 -5.37 3.76
CA THR A 13 26.87 -6.03 2.52
C THR A 13 27.46 -5.00 1.54
N PRO A 14 28.72 -5.16 1.10
CA PRO A 14 29.32 -4.28 0.10
C PRO A 14 28.47 -4.25 -1.17
N GLY A 15 28.25 -3.07 -1.72
CA GLY A 15 27.47 -2.89 -2.94
C GLY A 15 25.95 -2.91 -2.77
N VAL A 16 25.44 -2.92 -1.54
CA VAL A 16 24.00 -2.85 -1.24
C VAL A 16 23.66 -1.52 -0.56
N LEU A 17 22.65 -0.84 -1.08
CA LEU A 17 22.04 0.32 -0.44
C LEU A 17 20.92 -0.14 0.53
N PRO A 18 20.71 0.52 1.67
CA PRO A 18 19.61 0.18 2.58
C PRO A 18 18.23 0.47 1.94
N PRO A 19 17.13 -0.08 2.46
CA PRO A 19 15.80 0.30 2.00
C PRO A 19 15.59 1.83 2.06
N PRO A 20 14.88 2.44 1.09
CA PRO A 20 14.01 1.81 0.09
C PRO A 20 14.67 1.54 -1.27
N TYR A 21 16.00 1.63 -1.39
CA TYR A 21 16.70 1.54 -2.67
C TYR A 21 16.74 0.12 -3.21
N TYR A 22 16.59 -0.02 -4.53
CA TYR A 22 16.77 -1.30 -5.21
C TYR A 22 18.26 -1.55 -5.52
N TRP A 23 18.61 -2.81 -5.70
CA TRP A 23 19.99 -3.25 -5.87
C TRP A 23 20.70 -2.60 -7.06
N TRP A 24 20.01 -2.37 -8.17
CA TRP A 24 20.58 -1.75 -9.37
C TRP A 24 21.00 -0.29 -9.15
N GLU A 25 20.32 0.43 -8.25
CA GLU A 25 20.61 1.85 -7.99
C GLU A 25 21.99 2.01 -7.33
N ALA A 26 22.43 1.00 -6.58
CA ALA A 26 23.80 0.95 -6.08
C ALA A 26 24.81 0.82 -7.23
N GLY A 27 24.56 -0.06 -8.21
CA GLY A 27 25.39 -0.18 -9.42
C GLY A 27 25.48 1.14 -10.19
N ALA A 28 24.34 1.85 -10.31
CA ALA A 28 24.30 3.17 -10.91
C ALA A 28 25.12 4.21 -10.12
N MET A 29 25.03 4.19 -8.78
CA MET A 29 25.82 5.05 -7.88
C MET A 29 27.32 4.79 -8.01
N PHE A 30 27.76 3.54 -8.07
CA PHE A 30 29.17 3.22 -8.26
C PHE A 30 29.69 3.66 -9.63
N ASN A 31 28.87 3.58 -10.68
CA ASN A 31 29.21 4.17 -11.97
C ASN A 31 29.41 5.70 -11.85
N SER A 32 28.52 6.42 -11.14
CA SER A 32 28.69 7.86 -10.89
C SER A 32 29.98 8.19 -10.15
N LEU A 33 30.42 7.33 -9.22
CA LEU A 33 31.66 7.51 -8.46
C LEU A 33 32.92 7.18 -9.28
N ILE A 34 32.85 6.23 -10.21
CA ILE A 34 33.92 5.98 -11.19
C ILE A 34 34.08 7.21 -12.10
N ASP A 35 32.96 7.78 -12.56
CA ASP A 35 32.95 9.03 -13.33
C ASP A 35 33.50 10.19 -12.51
N TYR A 36 33.13 10.29 -11.23
CA TYR A 36 33.66 11.30 -10.31
C TYR A 36 35.18 11.23 -10.19
N TRP A 37 35.74 10.04 -9.93
CA TRP A 37 37.19 9.84 -9.90
C TRP A 37 37.83 10.27 -11.22
N TYR A 38 37.25 9.87 -12.35
CA TYR A 38 37.80 10.17 -13.66
C TYR A 38 37.80 11.67 -13.97
N TYR A 39 36.70 12.37 -13.67
CA TYR A 39 36.57 13.81 -13.95
C TYR A 39 37.37 14.70 -12.99
N THR A 40 37.61 14.24 -11.76
CA THR A 40 38.19 15.08 -10.70
C THR A 40 39.61 14.68 -10.29
N GLY A 41 39.99 13.43 -10.54
CA GLY A 41 41.20 12.82 -10.01
C GLY A 41 41.14 12.46 -8.52
N ASP A 42 40.00 12.63 -7.82
CA ASP A 42 39.85 12.23 -6.42
C ASP A 42 39.67 10.70 -6.33
N ASP A 43 40.68 10.01 -5.79
CA ASP A 43 40.75 8.56 -5.65
C ASP A 43 40.32 8.03 -4.28
N ARG A 44 39.88 8.91 -3.37
CA ARG A 44 39.53 8.57 -1.98
C ARG A 44 38.56 7.40 -1.83
N TRP A 45 37.70 7.19 -2.82
CA TRP A 45 36.63 6.18 -2.78
C TRP A 45 36.91 4.94 -3.62
N ASN A 46 38.08 4.87 -4.27
CA ASN A 46 38.35 3.84 -5.27
C ASN A 46 38.34 2.42 -4.68
N ASP A 47 38.92 2.23 -3.51
CA ASP A 47 38.95 0.92 -2.85
C ASP A 47 37.54 0.43 -2.50
N MET A 48 36.68 1.32 -2.00
CA MET A 48 35.29 1.01 -1.66
C MET A 48 34.48 0.66 -2.91
N ILE A 49 34.63 1.45 -3.97
CA ILE A 49 33.97 1.18 -5.27
C ILE A 49 34.42 -0.17 -5.80
N MET A 50 35.73 -0.45 -5.74
CA MET A 50 36.30 -1.70 -6.21
C MET A 50 35.73 -2.89 -5.45
N GLU A 51 35.77 -2.85 -4.12
CA GLU A 51 35.20 -3.88 -3.25
C GLU A 51 33.72 -4.12 -3.54
N ALA A 52 32.92 -3.05 -3.61
CA ALA A 52 31.48 -3.16 -3.84
C ALA A 52 31.14 -3.78 -5.20
N VAL A 53 31.79 -3.33 -6.27
CA VAL A 53 31.52 -3.82 -7.63
C VAL A 53 32.01 -5.26 -7.80
N THR A 54 33.21 -5.61 -7.31
CA THR A 54 33.71 -6.99 -7.42
C THR A 54 32.93 -7.95 -6.54
N PHE A 55 32.49 -7.53 -5.35
CA PHE A 55 31.64 -8.33 -4.48
C PHE A 55 30.30 -8.68 -5.15
N GLN A 56 29.65 -7.69 -5.77
CA GLN A 56 28.35 -7.92 -6.44
C GLN A 56 28.48 -8.66 -7.77
N ALA A 57 29.64 -8.60 -8.43
CA ALA A 57 29.91 -9.40 -9.63
C ALA A 57 29.90 -10.91 -9.35
N GLY A 58 30.34 -11.31 -8.14
CA GLY A 58 30.51 -12.70 -7.75
C GLY A 58 31.64 -13.41 -8.50
N ASP A 59 31.89 -14.67 -8.12
CA ASP A 59 32.99 -15.47 -8.70
C ASP A 59 32.79 -15.79 -10.19
N ASP A 60 31.54 -15.80 -10.67
CA ASP A 60 31.21 -16.03 -12.09
C ASP A 60 31.14 -14.74 -12.92
N ALA A 61 31.40 -13.59 -12.28
CA ALA A 61 31.43 -12.26 -12.90
C ALA A 61 30.12 -11.82 -13.56
N THR A 62 29.00 -12.50 -13.30
CA THR A 62 27.76 -12.25 -14.05
C THR A 62 26.89 -11.15 -13.47
N PHE A 63 27.22 -10.61 -12.28
CA PHE A 63 26.29 -9.75 -11.53
C PHE A 63 24.92 -10.40 -11.38
N MET A 64 24.88 -11.69 -11.03
CA MET A 64 23.63 -12.41 -10.75
C MET A 64 23.66 -13.04 -9.35
N PRO A 65 23.86 -12.25 -8.29
CA PRO A 65 24.00 -12.79 -6.94
C PRO A 65 22.67 -13.38 -6.47
N ALA A 66 22.71 -14.59 -5.89
CA ALA A 66 21.51 -15.36 -5.55
C ALA A 66 20.53 -14.63 -4.61
N ASN A 67 21.03 -13.71 -3.78
CA ASN A 67 20.23 -12.91 -2.86
C ASN A 67 19.41 -11.79 -3.54
N GLN A 68 19.66 -11.47 -4.82
CA GLN A 68 18.94 -10.43 -5.57
C GLN A 68 17.89 -10.98 -6.53
N THR A 69 17.80 -12.31 -6.67
CA THR A 69 16.94 -13.00 -7.65
C THR A 69 15.45 -12.58 -7.63
N HIS A 70 14.93 -12.12 -6.49
CA HIS A 70 13.54 -11.66 -6.34
C HIS A 70 13.21 -10.34 -7.05
N ALA A 71 14.22 -9.52 -7.35
CA ALA A 71 14.03 -8.21 -8.00
C ALA A 71 14.90 -8.04 -9.25
N GLU A 72 15.69 -9.06 -9.63
CA GLU A 72 16.70 -8.95 -10.68
C GLU A 72 16.10 -8.96 -12.10
N GLY A 73 16.16 -7.81 -12.76
CA GLY A 73 15.93 -7.60 -14.17
C GLY A 73 17.20 -7.55 -15.02
N ASN A 74 17.02 -7.60 -16.34
CA ASN A 74 18.12 -7.45 -17.31
C ASN A 74 18.71 -6.03 -17.25
N ASP A 75 17.87 -5.03 -17.00
CA ASP A 75 18.25 -3.66 -16.69
C ASP A 75 19.05 -3.58 -15.38
N ASP A 76 18.59 -4.23 -14.29
CA ASP A 76 19.31 -4.23 -13.02
C ASP A 76 20.76 -4.73 -13.18
N GLN A 77 20.91 -5.90 -13.79
CA GLN A 77 22.21 -6.50 -14.10
C GLN A 77 23.06 -5.60 -14.99
N ALA A 78 22.44 -4.90 -15.96
CA ALA A 78 23.16 -4.03 -16.88
C ALA A 78 23.66 -2.74 -16.23
N PHE A 79 22.98 -2.19 -15.22
CA PHE A 79 23.48 -1.01 -14.50
C PHE A 79 24.78 -1.30 -13.74
N TRP A 80 24.95 -2.52 -13.22
CA TRP A 80 26.22 -2.98 -12.69
C TRP A 80 27.28 -3.17 -13.77
N ALA A 81 26.91 -3.78 -14.91
CA ALA A 81 27.79 -3.88 -16.06
C ALA A 81 28.21 -2.51 -16.59
N PHE A 82 27.38 -1.47 -16.47
CA PHE A 82 27.77 -0.11 -16.85
C PHE A 82 28.84 0.46 -15.95
N ALA A 83 28.81 0.20 -14.64
CA ALA A 83 29.90 0.56 -13.74
C ALA A 83 31.20 -0.12 -14.15
N ALA A 84 31.17 -1.43 -14.40
CA ALA A 84 32.34 -2.18 -14.88
C ALA A 84 32.82 -1.70 -16.26
N MET A 85 31.93 -1.43 -17.21
CA MET A 85 32.29 -0.94 -18.54
C MET A 85 32.93 0.45 -18.45
N SER A 86 32.39 1.33 -17.62
CA SER A 86 32.97 2.65 -17.32
C SER A 86 34.35 2.54 -16.68
N ALA A 87 34.54 1.59 -15.76
CA ALA A 87 35.84 1.30 -15.15
C ALA A 87 36.88 0.86 -16.20
N ALA A 88 36.48 -0.03 -17.12
CA ALA A 88 37.35 -0.50 -18.21
C ALA A 88 37.71 0.64 -19.20
N GLU A 89 36.72 1.46 -19.57
CA GLU A 89 36.88 2.58 -20.51
C GLU A 89 37.69 3.74 -19.93
N ARG A 90 37.80 3.86 -18.61
CA ARG A 90 38.47 5.00 -17.95
C ARG A 90 39.75 4.60 -17.24
N ASN A 91 40.20 3.35 -17.39
CA ASN A 91 41.34 2.79 -16.67
C ASN A 91 41.22 2.98 -15.14
N PHE A 92 40.01 2.81 -14.61
CA PHE A 92 39.83 2.69 -13.17
C PHE A 92 40.71 1.54 -12.65
N PRO A 93 41.34 1.66 -11.45
CA PRO A 93 42.26 0.65 -10.93
C PRO A 93 41.72 -0.78 -11.11
N ASN A 94 42.55 -1.67 -11.66
CA ASN A 94 42.11 -3.03 -11.95
C ASN A 94 41.93 -3.84 -10.65
N PRO A 95 40.97 -4.78 -10.61
CA PRO A 95 40.81 -5.67 -9.47
C PRO A 95 42.08 -6.49 -9.21
N PRO A 96 42.30 -6.95 -7.97
CA PRO A 96 43.43 -7.80 -7.62
C PRO A 96 43.49 -9.09 -8.45
N GLU A 97 44.68 -9.66 -8.59
CA GLU A 97 44.87 -10.93 -9.28
C GLU A 97 43.99 -12.04 -8.67
N GLY A 98 43.29 -12.79 -9.52
CA GLY A 98 42.34 -13.83 -9.11
C GLY A 98 40.88 -13.37 -9.07
N GLN A 99 40.59 -12.07 -9.11
CA GLN A 99 39.23 -11.55 -9.32
C GLN A 99 38.97 -11.29 -10.82
N PRO A 100 37.70 -11.33 -11.27
CA PRO A 100 37.34 -10.95 -12.64
C PRO A 100 37.79 -9.51 -12.95
N GLY A 101 38.32 -9.28 -14.15
CA GLY A 101 38.58 -7.91 -14.63
C GLY A 101 37.27 -7.19 -14.99
N TRP A 102 37.28 -5.86 -15.00
CA TRP A 102 36.12 -5.06 -15.39
C TRP A 102 35.54 -5.48 -16.75
N LEU A 103 36.38 -5.63 -17.78
CA LEU A 103 35.95 -6.09 -19.10
C LEU A 103 35.36 -7.51 -19.05
N ALA A 104 35.92 -8.41 -18.24
CA ALA A 104 35.40 -9.77 -18.08
C ALA A 104 33.98 -9.78 -17.50
N MET A 105 33.70 -8.93 -16.51
CA MET A 105 32.35 -8.81 -15.93
C MET A 105 31.34 -8.31 -16.96
N VAL A 106 31.72 -7.34 -17.80
CA VAL A 106 30.83 -6.83 -18.87
C VAL A 106 30.56 -7.91 -19.92
N GLN A 107 31.58 -8.67 -20.33
CA GLN A 107 31.42 -9.77 -21.26
C GLN A 107 30.53 -10.89 -20.70
N ALA A 108 30.64 -11.19 -19.41
CA ALA A 108 29.78 -12.16 -18.73
C ALA A 108 28.31 -11.71 -18.71
N VAL A 109 28.02 -10.44 -18.41
CA VAL A 109 26.66 -9.90 -18.49
C VAL A 109 26.13 -9.96 -19.92
N PHE A 110 26.91 -9.52 -20.91
CA PHE A 110 26.52 -9.59 -22.32
C PHE A 110 26.18 -11.04 -22.74
N ASN A 111 27.05 -12.00 -22.44
CA ASN A 111 26.86 -13.41 -22.80
C ASN A 111 25.61 -14.01 -22.15
N THR A 112 25.37 -13.71 -20.87
CA THR A 112 24.16 -14.18 -20.19
C THR A 112 22.89 -13.52 -20.75
N GLN A 113 22.94 -12.25 -21.17
CA GLN A 113 21.81 -11.56 -21.81
C GLN A 113 21.54 -12.09 -23.23
N VAL A 114 22.58 -12.35 -24.03
CA VAL A 114 22.46 -13.03 -25.33
C VAL A 114 21.70 -14.36 -25.18
N ALA A 115 22.03 -15.16 -24.17
CA ALA A 115 21.36 -16.44 -23.92
C ALA A 115 19.87 -16.31 -23.57
N ARG A 116 19.41 -15.12 -23.14
CA ARG A 116 18.02 -14.82 -22.78
C ARG A 116 17.23 -14.10 -23.87
N TRP A 117 17.89 -13.66 -24.93
CA TRP A 117 17.21 -13.07 -26.08
C TRP A 117 16.25 -14.09 -26.70
N SER A 118 14.94 -13.82 -26.63
CA SER A 118 13.92 -14.77 -27.08
C SER A 118 13.23 -14.27 -28.36
N PRO A 119 13.35 -14.99 -29.49
CA PRO A 119 12.61 -14.68 -30.72
C PRO A 119 11.16 -15.19 -30.71
N GLU A 120 10.74 -15.89 -29.66
CA GLU A 120 9.43 -16.59 -29.62
C GLU A 120 8.23 -15.63 -29.58
N THR A 121 8.42 -14.45 -28.96
CA THR A 121 7.38 -13.44 -28.75
C THR A 121 7.88 -12.08 -29.23
N CYS A 122 7.00 -11.28 -29.84
CA CYS A 122 7.32 -9.93 -30.32
C CYS A 122 8.52 -9.86 -31.29
N GLY A 123 8.84 -10.94 -31.99
CA GLY A 123 9.94 -11.00 -32.96
C GLY A 123 11.37 -10.92 -32.38
N GLY A 124 11.54 -11.03 -31.05
CA GLY A 124 12.84 -10.85 -30.41
C GLY A 124 12.75 -10.13 -29.06
N GLY A 125 13.87 -9.61 -28.59
CA GLY A 125 13.95 -8.76 -27.42
C GLY A 125 14.15 -9.51 -26.12
N LEU A 126 14.79 -8.81 -25.17
CA LEU A 126 14.83 -9.17 -23.77
C LEU A 126 13.53 -8.78 -23.09
N ARG A 127 13.11 -9.64 -22.15
CA ARG A 127 12.14 -9.31 -21.13
C ARG A 127 12.74 -8.35 -20.11
N TRP A 128 11.91 -7.65 -19.36
CA TRP A 128 12.35 -6.86 -18.22
C TRP A 128 13.04 -7.76 -17.21
N GLN A 129 12.32 -8.76 -16.68
CA GLN A 129 12.84 -9.64 -15.64
C GLN A 129 13.67 -10.82 -16.18
N ILE A 130 14.65 -11.26 -15.39
CA ILE A 130 15.48 -12.43 -15.69
C ILE A 130 14.74 -13.72 -15.37
N PHE A 131 14.13 -13.76 -14.18
CA PHE A 131 13.53 -14.96 -13.63
C PHE A 131 12.04 -15.02 -13.91
N THR A 132 11.56 -16.19 -14.35
CA THR A 132 10.17 -16.40 -14.78
C THR A 132 9.14 -16.14 -13.68
N PHE A 133 9.56 -16.12 -12.41
CA PHE A 133 8.71 -15.90 -11.26
C PHE A 133 8.62 -14.42 -10.82
N ASN A 134 9.41 -13.52 -11.42
CA ASN A 134 9.37 -12.11 -11.07
C ASN A 134 8.20 -11.39 -11.77
N ASN A 135 7.58 -10.45 -11.05
CA ASN A 135 6.55 -9.60 -11.62
C ASN A 135 7.13 -8.75 -12.75
N GLY A 136 6.42 -8.71 -13.88
CA GLY A 136 6.92 -8.05 -15.08
C GLY A 136 7.78 -8.94 -15.98
N TYR A 137 7.90 -10.25 -15.72
CA TYR A 137 8.60 -11.17 -16.63
C TYR A 137 8.06 -11.14 -18.06
N HIS A 138 6.75 -11.06 -18.24
CA HIS A 138 6.17 -10.97 -19.59
C HIS A 138 6.28 -9.57 -20.21
N TYR A 139 6.72 -8.57 -19.46
CA TYR A 139 6.88 -7.22 -19.97
C TYR A 139 8.22 -7.10 -20.69
N LYS A 140 8.22 -6.81 -21.99
CA LYS A 140 9.43 -6.42 -22.72
C LYS A 140 9.52 -4.90 -22.70
N ASN A 141 10.51 -4.37 -21.99
CA ASN A 141 10.66 -2.94 -21.80
C ASN A 141 11.85 -2.39 -22.59
N THR A 142 11.78 -1.08 -22.83
CA THR A 142 12.79 -0.36 -23.62
C THR A 142 14.13 -0.30 -22.89
N ILE A 143 14.12 -0.19 -21.56
CA ILE A 143 15.36 -0.06 -20.78
C ILE A 143 16.20 -1.34 -20.81
N ALA A 144 15.64 -2.55 -20.63
CA ALA A 144 16.42 -3.79 -20.70
C ALA A 144 17.11 -3.95 -22.07
N ASN A 145 16.37 -3.67 -23.14
CA ASN A 145 16.87 -3.77 -24.51
C ASN A 145 17.85 -2.65 -24.86
N GLY A 146 17.62 -1.43 -24.35
CA GLY A 146 18.52 -0.30 -24.51
C GLY A 146 19.84 -0.49 -23.77
N CYS A 147 19.77 -1.06 -22.57
CA CYS A 147 20.93 -1.48 -21.80
C CYS A 147 21.77 -2.49 -22.56
N PHE A 148 21.14 -3.55 -23.09
CA PHE A 148 21.82 -4.56 -23.90
C PHE A 148 22.43 -3.97 -25.17
N PHE A 149 21.70 -3.13 -25.90
CA PHE A 149 22.21 -2.40 -27.07
C PHE A 149 23.45 -1.55 -26.74
N ASN A 150 23.39 -0.77 -25.67
CA ASN A 150 24.47 0.12 -25.25
C ASN A 150 25.71 -0.68 -24.82
N LEU A 151 25.54 -1.73 -24.00
CA LEU A 151 26.63 -2.63 -23.62
C LEU A 151 27.27 -3.29 -24.85
N ALA A 152 26.46 -3.79 -25.78
CA ALA A 152 26.96 -4.40 -27.02
C ALA A 152 27.75 -3.40 -27.88
N ALA A 153 27.25 -2.18 -28.06
CA ALA A 153 27.94 -1.13 -28.82
C ALA A 153 29.27 -0.73 -28.17
N ARG A 154 29.30 -0.57 -26.84
CA ARG A 154 30.51 -0.22 -26.09
C ARG A 154 31.53 -1.35 -26.07
N LEU A 155 31.10 -2.61 -25.91
CA LEU A 155 31.97 -3.78 -26.03
C LEU A 155 32.56 -3.89 -27.43
N ALA A 156 31.76 -3.68 -28.47
CA ALA A 156 32.23 -3.68 -29.86
C ALA A 156 33.30 -2.62 -30.08
N ARG A 157 33.05 -1.39 -29.60
CA ARG A 157 34.01 -0.28 -29.64
C ARG A 157 35.29 -0.59 -28.86
N TYR A 158 35.18 -1.13 -27.65
CA TYR A 158 36.34 -1.39 -26.80
C TYR A 158 37.22 -2.51 -27.35
N THR A 159 36.60 -3.59 -27.85
CA THR A 159 37.30 -4.82 -28.21
C THR A 159 37.59 -4.96 -29.71
N GLY A 160 36.96 -4.15 -30.56
CA GLY A 160 36.98 -4.32 -32.01
C GLY A 160 36.26 -5.58 -32.51
N ASN A 161 35.57 -6.33 -31.63
CA ASN A 161 34.91 -7.58 -32.01
C ASN A 161 33.52 -7.33 -32.63
N HIS A 162 33.39 -7.69 -33.90
CA HIS A 162 32.17 -7.52 -34.69
C HIS A 162 30.94 -8.27 -34.14
N THR A 163 31.11 -9.36 -33.39
CA THR A 163 29.96 -10.08 -32.81
C THR A 163 29.13 -9.19 -31.89
N TYR A 164 29.79 -8.32 -31.10
CA TYR A 164 29.08 -7.37 -30.26
C TYR A 164 28.35 -6.31 -31.11
N ALA A 165 28.95 -5.86 -32.22
CA ALA A 165 28.32 -4.90 -33.14
C ALA A 165 27.07 -5.50 -33.80
N ASP A 166 27.11 -6.77 -34.21
CA ASP A 166 25.97 -7.47 -34.80
C ASP A 166 24.80 -7.57 -33.82
N TRP A 167 25.09 -7.83 -32.54
CA TRP A 167 24.07 -7.82 -31.49
C TRP A 167 23.54 -6.42 -31.18
N ALA A 168 24.38 -5.40 -31.23
CA ALA A 168 23.94 -4.00 -31.09
C ALA A 168 22.98 -3.62 -32.22
N ILE A 169 23.32 -3.94 -33.47
CA ILE A 169 22.44 -3.72 -34.63
C ILE A 169 21.13 -4.49 -34.46
N ARG A 170 21.19 -5.77 -34.08
CA ARG A 170 20.00 -6.58 -33.83
C ARG A 170 19.08 -5.99 -32.76
N ALA A 171 19.65 -5.52 -31.66
CA ALA A 171 18.89 -4.92 -30.57
C ALA A 171 18.23 -3.61 -31.02
N TRP A 172 18.95 -2.75 -31.75
CA TRP A 172 18.40 -1.54 -32.35
C TRP A 172 17.23 -1.86 -33.28
N ASP A 173 17.48 -2.72 -34.28
CA ASP A 173 16.50 -3.05 -35.32
C ASP A 173 15.25 -3.68 -34.71
N TRP A 174 15.41 -4.49 -33.65
CA TRP A 174 14.28 -5.03 -32.91
C TRP A 174 13.46 -3.94 -32.22
N THR A 175 14.09 -3.03 -31.47
CA THR A 175 13.41 -1.94 -30.76
C THR A 175 12.64 -1.03 -31.73
N GLU A 176 13.21 -0.76 -32.90
CA GLU A 176 12.53 -0.05 -33.99
C GLU A 176 11.36 -0.86 -34.54
N SER A 177 11.57 -2.13 -34.88
CA SER A 177 10.55 -2.99 -35.48
C SER A 177 9.34 -3.28 -34.57
N VAL A 178 9.55 -3.34 -33.25
CA VAL A 178 8.48 -3.59 -32.27
C VAL A 178 7.69 -2.30 -31.97
N GLY A 179 8.16 -1.13 -32.41
CA GLY A 179 7.47 0.16 -32.25
C GLY A 179 7.75 0.87 -30.93
N PHE A 180 8.83 0.54 -30.23
CA PHE A 180 9.21 1.25 -29.00
C PHE A 180 9.90 2.59 -29.27
N ILE A 181 10.37 2.81 -30.50
CA ILE A 181 10.87 4.09 -30.99
C ILE A 181 9.77 4.74 -31.84
N THR A 182 9.37 5.95 -31.50
CA THR A 182 8.42 6.72 -32.33
C THR A 182 9.13 7.32 -33.55
N ASP A 183 8.36 7.80 -34.53
CA ASP A 183 8.89 8.52 -35.69
C ASP A 183 9.74 9.76 -35.30
N ASP A 184 9.45 10.36 -34.15
CA ASP A 184 10.18 11.48 -33.57
C ASP A 184 11.37 11.06 -32.69
N TYR A 185 11.75 9.77 -32.69
CA TYR A 185 12.84 9.21 -31.89
C TYR A 185 12.62 9.36 -30.36
N LEU A 186 11.36 9.40 -29.94
CA LEU A 186 11.00 9.24 -28.54
C LEU A 186 10.91 7.76 -28.22
N PHE A 187 11.33 7.39 -27.01
CA PHE A 187 11.35 6.01 -26.55
C PHE A 187 10.19 5.79 -25.58
N LEU A 188 9.27 4.90 -25.96
CA LEU A 188 8.18 4.43 -25.10
C LEU A 188 8.74 3.49 -24.02
N ASP A 189 7.93 3.13 -23.03
CA ASP A 189 8.41 2.35 -21.89
C ASP A 189 8.50 0.85 -22.19
N GLY A 190 7.54 0.30 -22.93
CA GLY A 190 7.50 -1.12 -23.26
C GLY A 190 6.11 -1.65 -23.57
N ALA A 191 5.99 -2.98 -23.66
CA ALA A 191 4.72 -3.67 -23.84
C ALA A 191 4.75 -5.11 -23.30
N ASP A 192 3.56 -5.66 -23.06
CA ASP A 192 3.39 -7.05 -22.61
C ASP A 192 3.50 -8.03 -23.80
N GLU A 193 4.39 -9.01 -23.69
CA GLU A 193 4.62 -10.02 -24.73
C GLU A 193 3.41 -10.95 -24.93
N LEU A 194 2.57 -11.14 -23.91
CA LEU A 194 1.35 -11.96 -24.01
C LEU A 194 0.31 -11.30 -24.91
N LYS A 195 0.45 -9.99 -25.12
CA LYS A 195 -0.33 -9.20 -26.09
C LYS A 195 0.46 -8.96 -27.38
N ASN A 196 1.47 -9.79 -27.66
CA ASN A 196 2.36 -9.65 -28.81
C ASN A 196 2.99 -8.25 -28.93
N CYS A 197 3.25 -7.61 -27.79
CA CYS A 197 3.78 -6.26 -27.70
C CYS A 197 2.96 -5.21 -28.49
N SER A 198 1.64 -5.38 -28.61
CA SER A 198 0.78 -4.46 -29.38
C SER A 198 0.18 -3.30 -28.57
N GLU A 199 0.22 -3.38 -27.24
CA GLU A 199 -0.30 -2.35 -26.33
C GLU A 199 0.86 -1.67 -25.61
N PHE A 200 1.23 -0.47 -26.06
CA PHE A 200 2.38 0.24 -25.54
C PHE A 200 2.07 1.00 -24.25
N ASN A 201 3.01 0.99 -23.33
CA ASN A 201 3.10 1.99 -22.27
C ASN A 201 3.76 3.26 -22.82
N TYR A 202 2.99 4.33 -22.92
CA TYR A 202 3.41 5.59 -23.55
C TYR A 202 4.23 6.51 -22.62
N LEU A 203 4.56 6.08 -21.40
CA LEU A 203 5.45 6.84 -20.54
C LEU A 203 6.83 6.98 -21.20
N GLN A 204 7.39 8.19 -21.09
CA GLN A 204 8.66 8.57 -21.67
C GLN A 204 9.59 8.98 -20.55
N TRP A 205 10.63 8.18 -20.35
CA TRP A 205 11.61 8.37 -19.29
C TRP A 205 12.93 8.84 -19.88
N THR A 206 13.56 9.81 -19.21
CA THR A 206 14.84 10.41 -19.65
C THR A 206 15.93 9.37 -19.93
N TYR A 207 16.06 8.36 -19.07
CA TYR A 207 17.08 7.32 -19.17
C TYR A 207 16.94 6.41 -20.41
N ASN A 208 15.73 6.22 -20.96
CA ASN A 208 15.52 5.43 -22.17
C ASN A 208 16.16 6.15 -23.37
N SER A 209 15.95 7.46 -23.49
CA SER A 209 16.63 8.23 -24.55
C SER A 209 18.14 8.28 -24.34
N GLY A 210 18.60 8.42 -23.09
CA GLY A 210 20.03 8.49 -22.79
C GLY A 210 20.78 7.19 -23.10
N VAL A 211 20.21 6.02 -22.77
CA VAL A 211 20.89 4.74 -22.98
C VAL A 211 21.06 4.44 -24.47
N TYR A 212 20.07 4.77 -25.31
CA TYR A 212 20.18 4.62 -26.76
C TYR A 212 21.05 5.70 -27.40
N LEU A 213 21.07 6.93 -26.88
CA LEU A 213 21.95 7.99 -27.37
C LEU A 213 23.43 7.55 -27.29
N PHE A 214 23.84 7.02 -26.14
CA PHE A 214 25.23 6.61 -25.95
C PHE A 214 25.60 5.34 -26.72
N GLY A 215 24.68 4.38 -26.84
CA GLY A 215 24.88 3.23 -27.72
C GLY A 215 25.05 3.65 -29.18
N ALA A 216 24.18 4.52 -29.70
CA ALA A 216 24.25 5.02 -31.07
C ALA A 216 25.52 5.84 -31.35
N ALA A 217 25.92 6.71 -30.41
CA ALA A 217 27.16 7.47 -30.49
C ALA A 217 28.40 6.56 -30.46
N SER A 218 28.36 5.47 -29.69
CA SER A 218 29.41 4.46 -29.67
C SER A 218 29.51 3.67 -30.98
N MET A 219 28.37 3.32 -31.59
CA MET A 219 28.33 2.71 -32.92
C MET A 219 28.84 3.65 -34.01
N TYR A 220 28.48 4.95 -33.97
CA TYR A 220 29.03 5.98 -34.84
C TYR A 220 30.56 6.05 -34.75
N ASN A 221 31.11 6.02 -33.54
CA ASN A 221 32.56 6.03 -33.32
C ASN A 221 33.24 4.75 -33.82
N LEU A 222 32.67 3.58 -33.51
CA LEU A 222 33.17 2.27 -33.96
C LEU A 222 33.22 2.16 -35.48
N THR A 223 32.23 2.72 -36.17
CA THR A 223 32.07 2.62 -37.63
C THR A 223 32.73 3.77 -38.39
N ASP A 224 33.63 4.51 -37.73
CA ASP A 224 34.36 5.64 -38.30
C ASP A 224 33.44 6.68 -38.98
N GLY A 225 32.31 6.95 -38.33
CA GLY A 225 31.41 8.03 -38.72
C GLY A 225 30.29 7.66 -39.69
N ASP A 226 29.84 6.40 -39.67
CA ASP A 226 28.73 5.93 -40.52
C ASP A 226 27.52 6.89 -40.51
N PRO A 227 26.97 7.26 -41.69
CA PRO A 227 25.88 8.22 -41.78
C PRO A 227 24.60 7.81 -41.05
N ILE A 228 24.27 6.51 -40.98
CA ILE A 228 23.05 6.02 -40.32
C ILE A 228 23.20 6.21 -38.82
N TRP A 229 24.34 5.81 -38.24
CA TRP A 229 24.59 6.02 -36.81
C TRP A 229 24.73 7.49 -36.44
N LYS A 230 25.26 8.32 -37.35
CA LYS A 230 25.27 9.77 -37.20
C LYS A 230 23.86 10.35 -37.12
N GLU A 231 22.98 9.97 -38.05
CA GLU A 231 21.58 10.40 -38.07
C GLU A 231 20.84 9.94 -36.81
N ARG A 232 20.96 8.65 -36.46
CA ARG A 232 20.34 8.09 -35.25
C ARG A 232 20.78 8.86 -34.00
N THR A 233 22.07 9.12 -33.84
CA THR A 233 22.61 9.89 -32.71
C THR A 233 22.02 11.31 -32.66
N GLN A 234 21.99 12.01 -33.81
CA GLN A 234 21.43 13.37 -33.87
C GLN A 234 19.92 13.38 -33.56
N ARG A 235 19.15 12.45 -34.13
CA ARG A 235 17.70 12.41 -33.95
C ARG A 235 17.30 12.07 -32.52
N ILE A 236 18.01 11.16 -31.85
CA ILE A 236 17.81 10.91 -30.41
C ILE A 236 18.09 12.18 -29.62
N LEU A 237 19.21 12.87 -29.89
CA LEU A 237 19.56 14.11 -29.19
C LEU A 237 18.48 15.19 -29.39
N ASP A 238 18.01 15.38 -30.61
CA ASP A 238 16.94 16.34 -30.91
C ASP A 238 15.64 16.01 -30.17
N ALA A 239 15.31 14.71 -30.07
CA ALA A 239 14.14 14.23 -29.35
C ALA A 239 14.22 14.51 -27.84
N THR A 240 15.41 14.55 -27.24
CA THR A 240 15.59 14.84 -25.80
C THR A 240 15.04 16.21 -25.38
N LYS A 241 14.77 17.12 -26.33
CA LYS A 241 14.16 18.44 -26.05
C LYS A 241 12.92 18.39 -25.16
N VAL A 242 12.16 17.28 -25.19
CA VAL A 242 10.94 17.11 -24.36
C VAL A 242 11.24 16.99 -22.86
N TYR A 243 12.48 16.66 -22.51
CA TYR A 243 12.97 16.54 -21.14
C TYR A 243 13.63 17.81 -20.62
N PHE A 244 13.55 18.92 -21.36
CA PHE A 244 14.06 20.22 -20.93
C PHE A 244 12.91 21.21 -20.77
N HIS A 245 12.79 21.78 -19.57
CA HIS A 245 11.90 22.90 -19.28
C HIS A 245 12.75 24.14 -19.01
N ASN A 246 12.65 25.17 -19.86
CA ASN A 246 13.54 26.33 -19.84
C ASN A 246 15.04 25.95 -19.87
N ASP A 247 15.40 25.00 -20.75
CA ASP A 247 16.75 24.41 -20.87
C ASP A 247 17.27 23.70 -19.60
N VAL A 248 16.41 23.47 -18.61
CA VAL A 248 16.73 22.68 -17.42
C VAL A 248 16.11 21.29 -17.52
N LEU A 249 16.95 20.28 -17.31
CA LEU A 249 16.54 18.89 -17.35
C LEU A 249 15.53 18.55 -16.24
N TYR A 250 14.45 17.87 -16.59
CA TYR A 250 13.39 17.44 -15.67
C TYR A 250 12.79 16.09 -16.10
N GLU A 251 12.21 15.35 -15.16
CA GLU A 251 11.55 14.08 -15.48
C GLU A 251 10.09 14.30 -15.91
N ARG A 252 9.86 14.32 -17.22
CA ARG A 252 8.56 14.72 -17.81
C ARG A 252 7.37 13.93 -17.29
N ALA A 253 7.55 12.62 -17.09
CA ALA A 253 6.46 11.72 -16.75
C ALA A 253 5.92 11.90 -15.32
N CYS A 254 6.75 12.35 -14.37
CA CYS A 254 6.41 12.33 -12.95
C CYS A 254 6.73 13.63 -12.19
N GLU A 255 7.73 14.41 -12.61
CA GLU A 255 8.19 15.59 -11.88
C GLU A 255 7.13 16.70 -11.84
N PRO A 256 6.40 17.03 -12.93
CA PRO A 256 5.38 18.09 -12.91
C PRO A 256 4.18 17.81 -11.99
N ILE A 257 3.93 16.52 -11.69
CA ILE A 257 2.77 16.07 -10.90
C ILE A 257 3.18 15.44 -9.55
N ASN A 258 4.45 15.48 -9.18
CA ASN A 258 4.98 15.02 -7.90
C ASN A 258 4.79 13.53 -7.62
N THR A 259 4.90 12.69 -8.65
CA THR A 259 4.70 11.23 -8.53
C THR A 259 5.98 10.42 -8.72
N CYS A 260 7.15 11.06 -8.81
CA CYS A 260 8.41 10.35 -9.02
C CYS A 260 8.74 9.44 -7.82
N GLN A 261 8.85 8.15 -8.10
CA GLN A 261 9.28 7.13 -7.14
C GLN A 261 10.81 7.08 -7.04
N VAL A 262 11.31 6.28 -6.09
CA VAL A 262 12.75 6.12 -5.78
C VAL A 262 13.59 5.98 -7.06
N ASP A 263 13.25 5.03 -7.92
CA ASP A 263 13.96 4.81 -9.21
C ASP A 263 13.96 6.06 -10.09
N GLN A 264 12.79 6.66 -10.31
CA GLN A 264 12.59 7.72 -11.30
C GLN A 264 13.31 9.02 -10.92
N ARG A 265 13.63 9.20 -9.64
CA ARG A 265 14.40 10.34 -9.15
C ARG A 265 15.86 10.34 -9.62
N SER A 266 16.35 9.19 -10.09
CA SER A 266 17.71 9.02 -10.60
C SER A 266 17.85 9.18 -12.12
N PHE A 267 16.75 9.05 -12.88
CA PHE A 267 16.80 8.85 -14.33
C PHE A 267 17.45 9.99 -15.10
N LYS A 268 17.17 11.24 -14.71
CA LYS A 268 17.73 12.41 -15.39
C LYS A 268 19.23 12.55 -15.17
N GLY A 269 19.75 12.04 -14.05
CA GLY A 269 21.20 11.90 -13.84
C GLY A 269 21.84 11.05 -14.93
N TYR A 270 21.21 9.93 -15.28
CA TYR A 270 21.75 9.02 -16.30
C TYR A 270 21.70 9.62 -17.70
N LEU A 271 20.62 10.34 -18.03
CA LEU A 271 20.56 11.09 -19.29
C LEU A 271 21.71 12.12 -19.36
N ALA A 272 21.97 12.86 -18.28
CA ALA A 272 23.08 13.81 -18.24
C ALA A 272 24.44 13.14 -18.46
N ARG A 273 24.71 12.04 -17.73
CA ARG A 273 25.92 11.21 -17.90
C ARG A 273 26.10 10.72 -19.33
N TRP A 274 25.04 10.13 -19.90
CA TRP A 274 25.12 9.56 -21.24
C TRP A 274 25.17 10.61 -22.34
N MET A 275 24.55 11.79 -22.19
CA MET A 275 24.74 12.91 -23.10
C MET A 275 26.20 13.36 -23.12
N ALA A 276 26.83 13.49 -21.96
CA ALA A 276 28.24 13.88 -21.83
C ALA A 276 29.16 12.84 -22.49
N ALA A 277 29.00 11.56 -22.16
CA ALA A 277 29.79 10.48 -22.73
C ALA A 277 29.60 10.37 -24.26
N SER A 278 28.36 10.55 -24.74
CA SER A 278 28.06 10.58 -26.19
C SER A 278 28.81 11.71 -26.90
N ALA A 279 28.93 12.88 -26.28
CA ALA A 279 29.67 14.01 -26.84
C ALA A 279 31.18 13.77 -26.97
N GLN A 280 31.76 12.83 -26.20
CA GLN A 280 33.16 12.45 -26.36
C GLN A 280 33.40 11.52 -27.55
N VAL A 281 32.48 10.58 -27.81
CA VAL A 281 32.63 9.59 -28.89
C VAL A 281 31.97 10.05 -30.20
N ALA A 282 31.05 11.00 -30.14
CA ALA A 282 30.42 11.67 -31.27
C ALA A 282 30.60 13.20 -31.14
N PRO A 283 31.80 13.76 -31.40
CA PRO A 283 32.10 15.16 -31.11
C PRO A 283 31.22 16.17 -31.86
N PHE A 284 30.54 15.77 -32.95
CA PHE A 284 29.64 16.65 -33.70
C PHE A 284 28.40 17.12 -32.91
N ILE A 285 28.06 16.44 -31.80
CA ILE A 285 26.96 16.87 -30.90
C ILE A 285 27.43 17.69 -29.70
N PHE A 286 28.74 17.87 -29.51
CA PHE A 286 29.29 18.51 -28.30
C PHE A 286 28.72 19.90 -28.04
N ASP A 287 28.68 20.75 -29.08
CA ASP A 287 28.21 22.13 -28.98
C ASP A 287 26.69 22.23 -28.73
N GLN A 288 25.93 21.16 -28.98
CA GLN A 288 24.50 21.08 -28.69
C GLN A 288 24.25 20.57 -27.26
N VAL A 289 25.06 19.61 -26.81
CA VAL A 289 24.95 18.96 -25.50
C VAL A 289 25.41 19.88 -24.37
N MET A 290 26.61 20.46 -24.50
CA MET A 290 27.26 21.14 -23.37
C MET A 290 26.49 22.35 -22.83
N PRO A 291 25.85 23.21 -23.65
CA PRO A 291 25.01 24.28 -23.13
C PRO A 291 23.86 23.76 -22.26
N LYS A 292 23.19 22.68 -22.67
CA LYS A 292 22.07 22.07 -21.93
C LYS A 292 22.51 21.49 -20.59
N LEU A 293 23.64 20.79 -20.57
CA LEU A 293 24.22 20.24 -19.35
C LEU A 293 24.68 21.33 -18.38
N ARG A 294 25.34 22.39 -18.87
CA ARG A 294 25.78 23.52 -18.03
C ARG A 294 24.60 24.30 -17.42
N THR A 295 23.54 24.52 -18.19
CA THR A 295 22.31 25.16 -17.67
C THR A 295 21.65 24.29 -16.61
N SER A 296 21.52 22.98 -16.87
CA SER A 296 20.93 22.03 -15.93
C SER A 296 21.77 21.87 -14.66
N ALA A 297 23.11 21.82 -14.78
CA ALA A 297 24.03 21.76 -13.65
C ALA A 297 23.92 23.00 -12.76
N SER A 298 23.86 24.18 -13.37
CA SER A 298 23.66 25.43 -12.64
C SER A 298 22.30 25.46 -11.92
N ALA A 299 21.27 24.87 -12.51
CA ALA A 299 19.95 24.77 -11.89
C ALA A 299 19.94 23.75 -10.74
N ALA A 300 20.55 22.57 -10.91
CA ALA A 300 20.71 21.57 -9.87
C ALA A 300 21.46 22.15 -8.67
N ALA A 301 22.61 22.79 -8.90
CA ALA A 301 23.43 23.42 -7.85
C ALA A 301 22.65 24.47 -7.04
N ARG A 302 21.72 25.21 -7.66
CA ARG A 302 20.86 26.17 -6.94
C ARG A 302 19.88 25.51 -5.96
N THR A 303 19.55 24.23 -6.18
CA THR A 303 18.69 23.46 -5.26
C THR A 303 19.47 22.79 -4.12
N CYS A 304 20.81 22.83 -4.15
CA CYS A 304 21.68 22.23 -3.15
C CYS A 304 21.89 23.13 -1.94
N THR A 305 20.78 23.45 -1.25
CA THR A 305 20.74 24.36 -0.09
C THR A 305 20.10 23.72 1.14
N GLY A 306 19.69 22.46 1.03
CA GLY A 306 18.89 21.73 2.00
C GLY A 306 19.67 20.91 3.01
N GLY A 307 18.91 20.17 3.83
CA GLY A 307 19.44 19.20 4.79
C GLY A 307 20.19 19.81 5.98
N SER A 308 20.64 18.95 6.89
CA SER A 308 21.43 19.37 8.06
C SER A 308 22.84 19.86 7.71
N ASP A 309 23.31 19.52 6.51
CA ASP A 309 24.61 19.92 5.97
C ASP A 309 24.55 21.23 5.15
N HIS A 310 23.36 21.79 4.94
CA HIS A 310 23.11 22.94 4.07
C HIS A 310 23.62 22.78 2.63
N SER A 311 23.76 21.52 2.18
CA SER A 311 24.26 21.16 0.85
C SER A 311 23.46 20.04 0.17
N THR A 312 22.40 19.54 0.80
CA THR A 312 21.54 18.51 0.21
C THR A 312 20.78 19.07 -0.99
N CYS A 313 20.86 18.38 -2.13
CA CYS A 313 20.25 18.79 -3.40
C CYS A 313 18.79 18.37 -3.52
N GLY A 314 18.00 19.18 -4.25
CA GLY A 314 16.59 18.90 -4.52
C GLY A 314 16.38 18.15 -5.83
N MET A 315 15.23 17.48 -5.96
CA MET A 315 14.85 16.83 -7.21
C MET A 315 14.49 17.88 -8.27
N LYS A 316 13.68 18.88 -7.94
CA LYS A 316 13.13 19.84 -8.92
C LYS A 316 14.06 21.00 -9.23
N TRP A 317 15.02 20.77 -10.12
CA TRP A 317 15.99 21.79 -10.57
C TRP A 317 15.33 23.02 -11.21
N THR A 318 14.15 22.83 -11.81
CA THR A 318 13.36 23.91 -12.42
C THR A 318 12.80 24.91 -11.40
N SER A 319 12.67 24.52 -10.12
CA SER A 319 12.17 25.40 -9.06
C SER A 319 13.22 26.38 -8.54
N GLY A 320 14.50 26.05 -8.68
CA GLY A 320 15.62 26.80 -8.11
C GLY A 320 15.68 26.81 -6.58
N GLN A 321 14.92 25.95 -5.89
CA GLN A 321 14.91 25.80 -4.44
C GLN A 321 15.04 24.32 -4.06
N TRP A 322 15.56 24.05 -2.88
CA TRP A 322 15.50 22.70 -2.31
C TRP A 322 14.04 22.33 -2.04
N ASP A 323 13.62 21.14 -2.48
CA ASP A 323 12.24 20.66 -2.42
C ASP A 323 12.05 19.59 -1.34
N GLU A 324 12.87 19.63 -0.30
CA GLU A 324 12.89 18.68 0.84
C GLU A 324 13.23 17.24 0.44
N SER A 325 13.68 17.01 -0.80
CA SER A 325 14.14 15.70 -1.24
C SER A 325 15.51 15.38 -0.64
N ASP A 326 15.66 14.14 -0.13
CA ASP A 326 16.91 13.63 0.41
C ASP A 326 16.99 12.10 0.18
N ASP A 327 17.42 11.71 -1.01
CA ASP A 327 17.64 10.30 -1.36
C ASP A 327 18.80 10.13 -2.35
N VAL A 328 19.27 8.88 -2.50
CA VAL A 328 20.42 8.52 -3.36
C VAL A 328 20.21 9.00 -4.79
N GLY A 329 19.07 8.70 -5.42
CA GLY A 329 18.75 9.07 -6.79
C GLY A 329 18.80 10.58 -7.04
N VAL A 330 18.31 11.39 -6.10
CA VAL A 330 18.34 12.86 -6.18
C VAL A 330 19.77 13.40 -6.06
N GLN A 331 20.52 12.93 -5.06
CA GLN A 331 21.90 13.36 -4.85
C GLN A 331 22.81 12.89 -6.01
N MET A 332 22.60 11.68 -6.51
CA MET A 332 23.30 11.12 -7.66
C MET A 332 23.00 11.90 -8.94
N SER A 333 21.72 12.22 -9.20
CA SER A 333 21.37 13.02 -10.37
C SER A 333 22.05 14.38 -10.38
N SER A 334 22.14 15.01 -9.21
CA SER A 334 22.78 16.31 -9.05
C SER A 334 24.29 16.23 -9.24
N LEU A 335 24.93 15.19 -8.68
CA LEU A 335 26.35 14.89 -8.93
C LEU A 335 26.61 14.69 -10.42
N GLU A 336 25.82 13.85 -11.09
CA GLU A 336 26.01 13.47 -12.50
C GLU A 336 25.95 14.68 -13.43
N VAL A 337 24.93 15.53 -13.29
CA VAL A 337 24.81 16.71 -14.16
C VAL A 337 25.92 17.73 -13.91
N ILE A 338 26.38 17.87 -12.66
CA ILE A 338 27.46 18.80 -12.28
C ILE A 338 28.80 18.29 -12.84
N GLN A 339 29.15 17.02 -12.57
CA GLN A 339 30.42 16.45 -13.03
C GLN A 339 30.49 16.30 -14.54
N ALA A 340 29.36 16.09 -15.22
CA ALA A 340 29.27 16.07 -16.67
C ALA A 340 29.76 17.38 -17.33
N THR A 341 29.79 18.51 -16.60
CA THR A 341 30.37 19.76 -17.12
C THR A 341 31.89 19.70 -17.32
N LEU A 342 32.57 18.73 -16.71
CA LEU A 342 34.01 18.50 -16.78
C LEU A 342 34.42 17.59 -17.95
N VAL A 343 33.46 17.02 -18.68
CA VAL A 343 33.71 15.99 -19.71
C VAL A 343 34.66 16.45 -20.83
N GLY A 344 34.70 17.74 -21.15
CA GLY A 344 35.61 18.29 -22.15
C GLY A 344 37.05 18.49 -21.67
N GLY A 345 37.31 18.31 -20.37
CA GLY A 345 38.64 18.45 -19.76
C GLY A 345 39.36 17.12 -19.52
N VAL A 346 38.75 16.00 -19.90
CA VAL A 346 39.31 14.65 -19.75
C VAL A 346 39.32 13.92 -21.09
N ASP A 347 40.11 12.86 -21.18
CA ASP A 347 40.21 12.04 -22.38
C ASP A 347 38.89 11.31 -22.70
N PRO A 348 38.67 10.92 -23.97
CA PRO A 348 37.52 10.10 -24.34
C PRO A 348 37.67 8.65 -23.81
N PRO A 349 36.57 7.88 -23.74
CA PRO A 349 36.59 6.47 -23.35
C PRO A 349 37.62 5.65 -24.13
N LEU A 350 38.43 4.87 -23.44
CA LEU A 350 39.46 4.01 -24.01
C LEU A 350 38.87 2.78 -24.71
N THR A 351 39.73 2.10 -25.46
CA THR A 351 39.58 0.80 -26.11
C THR A 351 40.79 -0.05 -25.77
N ALA A 352 40.74 -1.35 -26.07
CA ALA A 352 41.89 -2.24 -25.90
C ALA A 352 43.12 -1.79 -26.72
N ASP A 353 42.90 -1.13 -27.85
CA ASP A 353 43.97 -0.71 -28.77
C ASP A 353 44.56 0.67 -28.44
N ASN A 354 43.94 1.45 -27.55
CA ASN A 354 44.39 2.81 -27.23
C ASN A 354 44.73 3.04 -25.75
N GLY A 355 45.01 1.97 -25.00
CA GLY A 355 45.54 2.04 -23.63
C GLY A 355 44.61 1.49 -22.55
N GLY A 356 43.47 0.88 -22.92
CA GLY A 356 42.63 0.15 -21.97
C GLY A 356 43.38 -1.03 -21.34
N THR A 357 43.35 -1.11 -20.01
CA THR A 357 44.15 -2.07 -19.23
C THR A 357 43.36 -3.26 -18.67
N SER A 358 42.03 -3.22 -18.75
CA SER A 358 41.19 -4.24 -18.11
C SER A 358 41.23 -5.57 -18.86
N LYS A 359 41.45 -6.67 -18.13
CA LYS A 359 41.45 -8.02 -18.71
C LYS A 359 40.03 -8.51 -18.97
N GLY A 360 39.80 -9.02 -20.17
CA GLY A 360 38.54 -9.64 -20.58
C GLY A 360 38.51 -11.16 -20.36
N ASP A 361 37.32 -11.72 -20.40
CA ASP A 361 37.02 -13.14 -20.57
C ASP A 361 35.87 -13.27 -21.59
N PRO A 362 36.19 -13.50 -22.88
CA PRO A 362 35.16 -13.65 -23.92
C PRO A 362 34.19 -14.81 -23.68
N SER A 363 34.54 -15.77 -22.83
CA SER A 363 33.71 -16.92 -22.45
C SER A 363 32.97 -16.74 -21.13
N GLY A 364 33.16 -15.61 -20.44
CA GLY A 364 32.53 -15.30 -19.15
C GLY A 364 31.02 -15.48 -19.21
N GLY A 365 30.41 -15.98 -18.14
CA GLY A 365 28.97 -16.22 -18.05
C GLY A 365 28.41 -17.39 -18.89
N ILE A 366 29.22 -18.04 -19.75
CA ILE A 366 28.81 -19.23 -20.50
C ILE A 366 29.03 -20.48 -19.64
N LYS A 367 27.95 -21.08 -19.13
CA LYS A 367 28.05 -22.38 -18.43
C LYS A 367 28.40 -23.50 -19.43
N PRO A 368 29.26 -24.48 -19.07
CA PRO A 368 29.56 -25.62 -19.95
C PRO A 368 28.29 -26.37 -20.35
N ALA A 369 28.22 -26.90 -21.58
CA ALA A 369 27.06 -27.57 -22.16
C ALA A 369 26.45 -28.74 -21.33
N ASN A 370 27.12 -29.18 -20.26
CA ASN A 370 26.66 -30.22 -19.33
C ASN A 370 26.18 -29.71 -17.97
N ALA A 371 26.26 -28.40 -17.70
CA ALA A 371 25.54 -27.79 -16.61
C ALA A 371 24.12 -27.50 -17.10
N GLN A 372 23.30 -28.56 -17.22
CA GLN A 372 21.87 -28.32 -17.14
C GLN A 372 21.66 -27.50 -15.86
N PRO A 373 20.96 -26.35 -15.91
CA PRO A 373 20.46 -25.80 -14.67
C PRO A 373 19.77 -26.95 -13.98
N HIS A 374 20.04 -27.15 -12.69
CA HIS A 374 19.14 -27.94 -11.87
C HIS A 374 17.80 -27.21 -11.89
N THR A 375 17.06 -27.33 -12.99
CA THR A 375 15.66 -27.56 -12.94
C THR A 375 15.58 -28.82 -12.07
N ARG A 376 15.47 -28.59 -10.76
CA ARG A 376 14.50 -29.36 -10.00
C ARG A 376 13.20 -29.16 -10.79
N ARG A 377 12.99 -30.00 -11.80
CA ARG A 377 11.68 -30.57 -12.04
C ARG A 377 11.37 -31.25 -10.72
N MET A 378 10.82 -30.47 -9.79
CA MET A 378 9.81 -31.02 -8.92
C MET A 378 8.81 -31.58 -9.90
N THR A 379 8.87 -32.90 -10.10
CA THR A 379 7.70 -33.64 -10.49
C THR A 379 6.63 -33.15 -9.54
N THR A 380 5.70 -32.38 -10.08
CA THR A 380 4.61 -31.86 -9.28
C THR A 380 3.75 -33.06 -8.95
N SER A 381 4.06 -33.72 -7.84
CA SER A 381 3.11 -34.63 -7.22
C SER A 381 1.83 -33.83 -6.98
N THR A 382 0.71 -34.53 -6.86
CA THR A 382 -0.56 -33.90 -6.49
C THR A 382 -0.40 -33.02 -5.23
N ALA A 383 0.53 -33.37 -4.34
CA ALA A 383 0.90 -32.57 -3.16
C ALA A 383 1.65 -31.26 -3.49
N ASN A 384 2.52 -31.23 -4.50
CA ASN A 384 3.22 -30.00 -4.93
C ASN A 384 2.29 -29.04 -5.71
N ARG A 385 1.33 -29.59 -6.47
CA ARG A 385 0.26 -28.80 -7.12
C ARG A 385 -0.73 -28.24 -6.10
N ALA A 386 -1.07 -29.03 -5.09
CA ALA A 386 -1.83 -28.54 -3.94
C ALA A 386 -1.03 -27.48 -3.18
N GLY A 387 0.25 -27.70 -2.91
CA GLY A 387 1.13 -26.75 -2.21
C GLY A 387 1.32 -25.43 -2.95
N ALA A 388 1.56 -25.45 -4.27
CA ALA A 388 1.67 -24.24 -5.09
C ALA A 388 0.32 -23.53 -5.26
N GLY A 389 -0.78 -24.26 -5.41
CA GLY A 389 -2.14 -23.69 -5.39
C GLY A 389 -2.45 -23.02 -4.05
N ILE A 390 -2.07 -23.65 -2.94
CA ILE A 390 -2.19 -23.08 -1.58
C ILE A 390 -1.31 -21.83 -1.46
N LEU A 391 -0.06 -21.85 -1.96
CA LEU A 391 0.85 -20.70 -1.85
C LEU A 391 0.40 -19.50 -2.72
N THR A 392 -0.09 -19.75 -3.93
CA THR A 392 -0.65 -18.72 -4.81
C THR A 392 -1.94 -18.16 -4.23
N ILE A 393 -2.82 -19.00 -3.67
CA ILE A 393 -4.00 -18.53 -2.92
C ILE A 393 -3.55 -17.68 -1.73
N LEU A 394 -2.55 -18.11 -0.95
CA LEU A 394 -2.00 -17.37 0.19
C LEU A 394 -1.36 -16.03 -0.20
N MET A 395 -0.66 -15.93 -1.34
CA MET A 395 -0.10 -14.66 -1.84
C MET A 395 -1.15 -13.74 -2.49
N SER A 396 -2.13 -14.28 -3.20
CA SER A 396 -3.26 -13.49 -3.70
C SER A 396 -4.13 -12.97 -2.55
N LEU A 397 -4.25 -13.72 -1.45
CA LEU A 397 -4.86 -13.30 -0.18
C LEU A 397 -4.08 -12.19 0.56
N LEU A 398 -2.81 -11.93 0.19
CA LEU A 398 -1.97 -10.88 0.80
C LEU A 398 -2.09 -9.51 0.10
N ILE A 399 -2.54 -9.46 -1.16
CA ILE A 399 -2.70 -8.21 -1.95
C ILE A 399 -4.18 -7.86 -2.14
N PHE A 400 -5.02 -8.88 -2.27
CA PHE A 400 -6.47 -8.75 -2.33
C PHE A 400 -7.08 -9.56 -1.20
N TYR A 401 -8.19 -9.07 -0.65
CA TYR A 401 -8.88 -9.72 0.45
C TYR A 401 -10.39 -9.65 0.23
N THR A 402 -11.14 -10.50 0.94
CA THR A 402 -12.60 -10.54 0.79
C THR A 402 -13.25 -9.40 1.56
N ALA A 403 -14.12 -8.66 0.87
CA ALA A 403 -14.99 -7.65 1.43
C ALA A 403 -16.45 -7.93 1.05
N GLY A 404 -17.32 -7.82 2.03
CA GLY A 404 -18.74 -7.59 1.85
C GLY A 404 -18.98 -6.20 1.29
N VAL A 405 -19.62 -6.14 0.13
CA VAL A 405 -20.01 -4.91 -0.54
C VAL A 405 -21.51 -4.87 -0.76
N VAL A 406 -22.09 -3.69 -0.61
CA VAL A 406 -23.47 -3.43 -0.99
C VAL A 406 -23.55 -3.20 -2.50
N VAL A 407 -24.55 -3.82 -3.11
CA VAL A 407 -24.93 -3.64 -4.53
C VAL A 407 -26.40 -3.24 -4.55
N ASN A 408 -26.79 -2.38 -5.48
CA ASN A 408 -28.14 -1.84 -5.58
C ASN A 408 -28.61 -1.15 -4.28
N GLU A 409 -27.78 -0.29 -3.71
CA GLU A 409 -28.10 0.50 -2.51
C GLU A 409 -29.52 1.08 -2.57
N GLY A 410 -30.25 0.96 -1.46
CA GLY A 410 -31.68 1.29 -1.38
C GLY A 410 -32.52 0.14 -0.84
N PRO A 411 -33.86 0.20 -0.96
CA PRO A 411 -34.77 -0.82 -0.42
C PRO A 411 -34.51 -2.26 -0.91
N ASN A 412 -33.90 -2.40 -2.09
CA ASN A 412 -33.60 -3.68 -2.74
C ASN A 412 -32.11 -4.02 -2.69
N PHE A 413 -31.36 -3.48 -1.73
CA PHE A 413 -29.94 -3.76 -1.61
C PHE A 413 -29.66 -5.26 -1.53
N GLU A 414 -28.52 -5.64 -2.10
CA GLU A 414 -27.91 -6.95 -1.98
C GLU A 414 -26.52 -6.80 -1.36
N VAL A 415 -26.09 -7.80 -0.58
CA VAL A 415 -24.70 -7.90 -0.13
C VAL A 415 -24.01 -8.99 -0.93
N ARG A 416 -22.83 -8.67 -1.46
CA ARG A 416 -21.96 -9.61 -2.18
C ARG A 416 -20.59 -9.63 -1.54
N VAL A 417 -19.89 -10.74 -1.68
CA VAL A 417 -18.49 -10.86 -1.27
C VAL A 417 -17.63 -10.70 -2.52
N GLU A 418 -16.75 -9.72 -2.51
CA GLU A 418 -15.83 -9.39 -3.59
C GLU A 418 -14.39 -9.36 -3.09
N MET A 419 -13.44 -9.57 -3.99
CA MET A 419 -12.02 -9.34 -3.69
C MET A 419 -11.70 -7.86 -3.92
N VAL A 420 -11.13 -7.20 -2.91
CA VAL A 420 -10.73 -5.79 -2.95
C VAL A 420 -9.27 -5.64 -2.52
N PRO A 421 -8.54 -4.63 -3.02
CA PRO A 421 -7.13 -4.43 -2.69
C PRO A 421 -6.95 -4.00 -1.22
N VAL A 422 -5.91 -4.50 -0.55
CA VAL A 422 -5.55 -4.08 0.81
C VAL A 422 -5.28 -2.57 0.83
N PRO A 423 -5.97 -1.78 1.66
CA PRO A 423 -5.76 -0.34 1.73
C PRO A 423 -4.43 -0.02 2.42
N GLU A 424 -3.79 1.07 1.98
CA GLU A 424 -2.53 1.56 2.56
C GLU A 424 -2.81 2.64 3.61
N PRO A 425 -2.30 2.51 4.86
CA PRO A 425 -2.47 3.53 5.89
C PRO A 425 -1.59 4.76 5.60
N GLY A 426 -2.12 5.94 5.89
CA GLY A 426 -1.34 7.18 5.90
C GLY A 426 -0.41 7.29 7.12
N PRO A 427 0.34 8.40 7.26
CA PRO A 427 1.32 8.59 8.33
C PRO A 427 0.75 8.53 9.75
N ASP A 428 -0.52 8.92 9.95
CA ASP A 428 -1.20 8.96 11.25
C ASP A 428 -2.17 7.77 11.46
N ASP A 429 -2.19 6.83 10.51
CA ASP A 429 -3.13 5.73 10.47
C ASP A 429 -2.50 4.40 10.85
N ILE A 430 -3.34 3.45 11.22
CA ILE A 430 -3.01 2.03 11.34
C ILE A 430 -3.82 1.22 10.35
N LEU A 431 -3.22 0.16 9.81
CA LEU A 431 -3.93 -0.89 9.09
C LEU A 431 -4.23 -2.03 10.07
N ILE A 432 -5.51 -2.36 10.19
CA ILE A 432 -5.98 -3.43 11.06
C ILE A 432 -6.45 -4.60 10.19
N ARG A 433 -5.88 -5.78 10.41
CA ARG A 433 -6.43 -7.04 9.92
C ARG A 433 -7.50 -7.50 10.91
N LEU A 434 -8.76 -7.37 10.53
CA LEU A 434 -9.89 -7.75 11.37
C LEU A 434 -9.93 -9.28 11.51
N ASN A 435 -10.06 -9.73 12.75
CA ASN A 435 -10.35 -11.12 13.07
C ASN A 435 -11.85 -11.39 13.00
N ILE A 436 -12.66 -10.41 13.42
CA ILE A 436 -14.11 -10.55 13.49
C ILE A 436 -14.77 -9.17 13.38
N THR A 437 -15.96 -9.15 12.81
CA THR A 437 -16.84 -7.98 12.83
C THR A 437 -18.26 -8.35 13.25
N GLY A 438 -18.90 -7.51 14.03
CA GLY A 438 -20.31 -7.66 14.36
C GLY A 438 -21.23 -7.22 13.21
N ILE A 439 -22.40 -7.87 13.09
CA ILE A 439 -23.45 -7.44 12.16
C ILE A 439 -24.50 -6.65 12.93
N CYS A 440 -24.72 -5.39 12.54
CA CYS A 440 -25.62 -4.48 13.23
C CYS A 440 -26.83 -4.08 12.37
N SER A 441 -27.96 -3.78 13.03
CA SER A 441 -29.17 -3.31 12.32
C SER A 441 -28.97 -1.94 11.68
N SER A 442 -28.09 -1.10 12.23
CA SER A 442 -27.72 0.17 11.62
C SER A 442 -27.05 -0.01 10.26
N ASP A 443 -26.31 -1.10 10.04
CA ASP A 443 -25.73 -1.40 8.71
C ASP A 443 -26.82 -1.66 7.68
N LEU A 444 -27.92 -2.32 8.08
CA LEU A 444 -29.07 -2.54 7.19
C LEU A 444 -29.68 -1.21 6.78
N HIS A 445 -29.89 -0.31 7.74
CA HIS A 445 -30.44 1.01 7.49
C HIS A 445 -29.52 1.89 6.62
N MET A 446 -28.20 1.80 6.80
CA MET A 446 -27.22 2.46 5.94
C MET A 446 -27.31 1.93 4.50
N MET A 447 -27.33 0.61 4.31
CA MET A 447 -27.48 -0.01 2.98
C MET A 447 -28.84 0.26 2.33
N GLN A 448 -29.89 0.47 3.14
CA GLN A 448 -31.23 0.86 2.66
C GLN A 448 -31.35 2.34 2.33
N GLY A 449 -30.47 3.19 2.89
CA GLY A 449 -30.54 4.64 2.74
C GLY A 449 -31.78 5.28 3.39
N ASP A 450 -32.30 4.70 4.48
CA ASP A 450 -33.62 5.05 5.03
C ASP A 450 -33.60 5.94 6.29
N LEU A 451 -32.41 6.33 6.77
CA LEU A 451 -32.22 7.15 7.99
C LEU A 451 -32.26 8.66 7.75
N GLY A 452 -32.44 9.11 6.50
CA GLY A 452 -32.47 10.55 6.17
C GLY A 452 -31.10 11.21 6.19
N THR A 453 -30.04 10.39 6.21
CA THR A 453 -28.66 10.78 5.90
C THR A 453 -28.38 10.57 4.41
N PRO A 454 -27.37 11.25 3.82
CA PRO A 454 -26.94 10.92 2.47
C PRO A 454 -26.58 9.43 2.34
N PRO A 455 -26.87 8.78 1.20
CA PRO A 455 -26.56 7.37 0.98
C PRO A 455 -25.03 7.13 0.92
N MET A 456 -24.59 5.91 1.21
CA MET A 456 -23.20 5.45 1.14
C MET A 456 -22.56 5.77 -0.21
N SER A 457 -23.31 5.60 -1.31
CA SER A 457 -22.86 5.93 -2.67
C SER A 457 -22.47 7.40 -2.86
N THR A 458 -23.02 8.33 -2.08
CA THR A 458 -22.62 9.75 -2.11
C THR A 458 -21.14 9.93 -1.72
N PHE A 459 -20.63 9.05 -0.86
CA PHE A 459 -19.25 9.07 -0.38
C PHE A 459 -18.35 8.07 -1.11
N GLY A 460 -18.85 7.38 -2.14
CA GLY A 460 -18.11 6.31 -2.83
C GLY A 460 -17.88 5.06 -1.98
N VAL A 461 -18.61 4.89 -0.87
CA VAL A 461 -18.44 3.77 0.05
C VAL A 461 -19.27 2.58 -0.43
N ARG A 462 -18.62 1.42 -0.55
CA ARG A 462 -19.26 0.15 -0.94
C ARG A 462 -19.32 -0.88 0.18
N SER A 463 -18.39 -0.85 1.13
CA SER A 463 -18.36 -1.84 2.23
C SER A 463 -19.02 -1.25 3.49
N PRO A 464 -20.12 -1.85 4.01
CA PRO A 464 -20.75 -1.44 5.27
C PRO A 464 -20.06 -2.10 6.48
N GLY A 465 -20.66 -1.97 7.67
CA GLY A 465 -20.16 -2.58 8.91
C GLY A 465 -19.36 -1.60 9.76
N HIS A 466 -19.46 -1.71 11.08
CA HIS A 466 -18.77 -0.78 11.99
C HIS A 466 -18.47 -1.37 13.39
N GLU A 467 -18.25 -2.69 13.47
CA GLU A 467 -18.03 -3.40 14.73
C GLU A 467 -16.81 -4.32 14.64
N GLY A 468 -15.67 -3.79 14.18
CA GLY A 468 -14.47 -4.58 13.89
C GLY A 468 -13.56 -4.77 15.10
N ALA A 469 -12.98 -5.95 15.26
CA ALA A 469 -11.87 -6.23 16.18
C ALA A 469 -10.78 -7.05 15.48
N GLY A 470 -9.51 -6.70 15.69
CA GLY A 470 -8.41 -7.41 15.05
C GLY A 470 -7.03 -6.91 15.48
N ILE A 471 -6.05 -7.16 14.62
CA ILE A 471 -4.61 -6.94 14.89
C ILE A 471 -4.06 -5.86 13.97
N VAL A 472 -3.25 -4.96 14.53
CA VAL A 472 -2.50 -3.96 13.77
C VAL A 472 -1.39 -4.64 12.97
N VAL A 473 -1.45 -4.51 11.65
CA VAL A 473 -0.52 -5.14 10.69
C VAL A 473 0.34 -4.16 9.90
N LYS A 474 0.00 -2.86 9.93
CA LYS A 474 0.86 -1.77 9.45
C LYS A 474 0.59 -0.51 10.25
N VAL A 475 1.63 0.31 10.44
CA VAL A 475 1.60 1.50 11.29
C VAL A 475 2.22 2.67 10.52
N GLY A 476 1.53 3.80 10.46
CA GLY A 476 2.04 5.03 9.87
C GLY A 476 3.18 5.64 10.70
N ALA A 477 4.07 6.40 10.05
CA ALA A 477 5.30 6.91 10.65
C ALA A 477 5.10 7.80 11.89
N ASN A 478 3.97 8.49 11.98
CA ASN A 478 3.65 9.41 13.07
C ASN A 478 2.95 8.73 14.25
N VAL A 479 2.45 7.51 14.08
CA VAL A 479 1.70 6.80 15.12
C VAL A 479 2.63 6.43 16.28
N LYS A 480 2.22 6.79 17.50
CA LYS A 480 2.96 6.49 18.75
C LYS A 480 2.19 5.64 19.74
N ASN A 481 0.86 5.56 19.60
CA ASN A 481 -0.03 4.88 20.55
C ASN A 481 -0.41 3.44 20.14
N PHE A 482 0.07 2.97 18.99
CA PHE A 482 -0.04 1.59 18.52
C PHE A 482 1.27 1.12 17.91
N LYS A 483 1.56 -0.18 18.02
CA LYS A 483 2.65 -0.87 17.31
C LYS A 483 2.12 -2.10 16.59
N LEU A 484 2.95 -2.65 15.68
CA LEU A 484 2.65 -3.91 15.01
C LEU A 484 2.34 -5.01 16.02
N GLY A 485 1.28 -5.77 15.78
CA GLY A 485 0.81 -6.85 16.64
C GLY A 485 -0.14 -6.42 17.76
N ASP A 486 -0.33 -5.12 18.02
CA ASP A 486 -1.33 -4.66 18.99
C ASP A 486 -2.75 -5.00 18.51
N ARG A 487 -3.69 -5.16 19.46
CA ARG A 487 -5.11 -5.38 19.14
C ARG A 487 -5.87 -4.07 19.12
N ALA A 488 -6.64 -3.85 18.06
CA ALA A 488 -7.39 -2.62 17.82
C ALA A 488 -8.82 -2.92 17.36
N GLY A 489 -9.74 -2.06 17.76
CA GLY A 489 -11.15 -2.10 17.39
C GLY A 489 -11.60 -0.86 16.63
N VAL A 490 -12.55 -1.07 15.71
CA VAL A 490 -13.19 -0.04 14.89
C VAL A 490 -14.65 0.11 15.30
N LYS A 491 -15.05 1.36 15.55
CA LYS A 491 -16.36 1.76 16.08
C LYS A 491 -17.24 2.40 14.97
N PRO A 492 -18.55 2.64 15.23
CA PRO A 492 -19.42 3.43 14.35
C PRO A 492 -18.82 4.75 13.86
N LEU A 493 -18.14 5.47 14.77
CA LEU A 493 -17.35 6.64 14.40
C LEU A 493 -15.91 6.18 14.17
N LEU A 494 -15.45 6.35 12.94
CA LEU A 494 -14.07 6.12 12.54
C LEU A 494 -13.19 7.25 13.08
N ASP A 495 -13.70 8.47 13.13
CA ASP A 495 -12.94 9.65 13.55
C ASP A 495 -13.82 10.84 13.98
N THR A 496 -13.23 11.79 14.71
CA THR A 496 -13.82 13.09 15.06
C THR A 496 -12.79 14.22 14.91
N CYS A 497 -13.22 15.48 14.96
CA CYS A 497 -12.29 16.61 14.80
C CYS A 497 -11.31 16.80 15.97
N GLY A 498 -11.61 16.26 17.16
CA GLY A 498 -10.76 16.40 18.34
C GLY A 498 -10.65 17.83 18.91
N ALA A 499 -11.34 18.82 18.35
CA ALA A 499 -11.14 20.23 18.66
C ALA A 499 -12.41 21.01 19.05
N CYS A 500 -13.61 20.46 18.81
CA CYS A 500 -14.86 21.15 19.18
C CYS A 500 -15.26 20.87 20.64
N GLU A 501 -16.17 21.70 21.17
CA GLU A 501 -16.68 21.55 22.55
C GLU A 501 -17.20 20.14 22.85
N LEU A 502 -17.83 19.50 21.87
CA LEU A 502 -18.37 18.15 22.00
C LEU A 502 -17.26 17.10 22.11
N CYS A 503 -16.16 17.28 21.36
CA CYS A 503 -14.99 16.38 21.40
C CYS A 503 -14.21 16.50 22.71
N TRP A 504 -14.24 17.67 23.35
CA TRP A 504 -13.58 17.89 24.64
C TRP A 504 -14.46 17.54 25.82
N GLY A 505 -15.79 17.48 25.61
CA GLY A 505 -16.77 17.01 26.58
C GLY A 505 -17.05 15.51 26.49
N ASP A 506 -18.19 15.09 27.05
CA ASP A 506 -18.65 13.70 27.05
C ASP A 506 -19.49 13.32 25.82
N LYS A 507 -19.57 14.22 24.81
CA LYS A 507 -20.45 14.12 23.64
C LYS A 507 -19.68 14.05 22.32
N GLU A 508 -18.47 13.52 22.31
CA GLU A 508 -17.66 13.41 21.08
C GLU A 508 -18.38 12.65 19.96
N THR A 509 -19.34 11.79 20.31
CA THR A 509 -20.19 11.04 19.38
C THR A 509 -21.16 11.89 18.56
N TYR A 510 -21.34 13.17 18.93
CA TYR A 510 -22.17 14.16 18.24
C TYR A 510 -21.35 15.21 17.49
N CYS A 511 -20.05 14.98 17.30
CA CYS A 511 -19.20 15.88 16.52
C CYS A 511 -19.78 16.10 15.12
N ARG A 512 -19.95 17.37 14.72
CA ARG A 512 -20.56 17.73 13.42
C ARG A 512 -19.74 17.30 12.20
N THR A 513 -18.45 17.03 12.41
CA THR A 513 -17.53 16.54 11.38
C THR A 513 -17.07 15.11 11.69
N ALA A 514 -17.85 14.35 12.44
CA ALA A 514 -17.58 12.94 12.71
C ALA A 514 -17.62 12.13 11.41
N ILE A 515 -16.67 11.23 11.25
CA ILE A 515 -16.61 10.30 10.12
C ILE A 515 -17.21 8.97 10.55
N HIS A 516 -18.23 8.51 9.83
CA HIS A 516 -18.93 7.26 10.14
C HIS A 516 -18.38 6.10 9.31
N ALA A 517 -17.90 5.05 9.97
CA ALA A 517 -17.47 3.81 9.32
C ALA A 517 -18.69 3.10 8.69
N GLY A 518 -18.54 2.59 7.47
CA GLY A 518 -19.62 1.94 6.74
C GLY A 518 -20.66 2.91 6.15
N LEU A 519 -20.42 4.23 6.22
CA LEU A 519 -21.25 5.25 5.59
C LEU A 519 -20.41 6.29 4.83
N MET A 520 -19.52 6.99 5.53
CA MET A 520 -18.66 8.05 4.96
C MET A 520 -17.25 7.55 4.65
N ALA A 521 -16.84 6.44 5.27
CA ALA A 521 -15.59 5.73 5.02
C ALA A 521 -15.89 4.22 4.92
N PRO A 522 -15.00 3.42 4.29
CA PRO A 522 -15.14 1.97 4.24
C PRO A 522 -15.41 1.36 5.62
N GLY A 523 -16.38 0.45 5.68
CA GLY A 523 -16.78 -0.24 6.89
C GLY A 523 -15.96 -1.48 7.19
N THR A 524 -16.43 -2.27 8.16
CA THR A 524 -15.72 -3.40 8.74
C THR A 524 -16.16 -4.76 8.21
N TYR A 525 -17.08 -4.83 7.24
CA TYR A 525 -17.42 -6.08 6.54
C TYR A 525 -16.32 -6.49 5.56
N GLN A 526 -15.06 -6.38 5.96
CA GLN A 526 -13.90 -6.54 5.09
C GLN A 526 -12.69 -6.90 5.96
N GLN A 527 -11.80 -7.77 5.49
CA GLN A 527 -10.71 -8.32 6.33
C GLN A 527 -9.64 -7.28 6.74
N TYR A 528 -9.48 -6.18 6.00
CA TYR A 528 -8.49 -5.13 6.30
C TYR A 528 -9.13 -3.76 6.29
N ILE A 529 -8.83 -2.94 7.29
CA ILE A 529 -9.37 -1.58 7.39
C ILE A 529 -8.31 -0.60 7.90
N VAL A 530 -8.25 0.57 7.28
CA VAL A 530 -7.45 1.70 7.74
C VAL A 530 -8.26 2.50 8.77
N SER A 531 -7.64 2.82 9.90
CA SER A 531 -8.25 3.66 10.93
C SER A 531 -7.23 4.67 11.46
N PRO A 532 -7.63 5.94 11.69
CA PRO A 532 -6.78 6.90 12.37
C PRO A 532 -6.39 6.38 13.74
N ALA A 533 -5.08 6.30 13.99
CA ALA A 533 -4.56 5.68 15.21
C ALA A 533 -5.07 6.38 16.48
N ARG A 534 -5.37 7.68 16.40
CA ARG A 534 -5.90 8.49 17.50
C ARG A 534 -7.31 8.11 17.97
N TYR A 535 -8.09 7.44 17.13
CA TYR A 535 -9.50 7.13 17.40
C TYR A 535 -9.82 5.63 17.41
N ALA A 536 -8.95 4.80 16.84
CA ALA A 536 -8.98 3.35 17.01
C ALA A 536 -8.94 2.96 18.50
N SER A 537 -9.71 1.94 18.88
CA SER A 537 -9.85 1.54 20.28
C SER A 537 -8.86 0.43 20.63
N PRO A 538 -7.93 0.63 21.59
CA PRO A 538 -7.09 -0.45 22.07
C PRO A 538 -7.94 -1.53 22.73
N ILE A 539 -7.71 -2.80 22.37
CA ILE A 539 -8.41 -3.93 22.98
C ILE A 539 -7.48 -4.54 24.04
N PRO A 540 -7.87 -4.56 25.33
CA PRO A 540 -7.01 -5.09 26.37
C PRO A 540 -6.88 -6.61 26.29
N ASP A 541 -5.75 -7.12 26.80
CA ASP A 541 -5.53 -8.55 26.96
C ASP A 541 -6.63 -9.19 27.82
N GLY A 542 -6.96 -10.45 27.50
CA GLY A 542 -7.98 -11.22 28.20
C GLY A 542 -9.42 -10.95 27.76
N VAL A 543 -9.66 -10.03 26.81
CA VAL A 543 -10.95 -9.89 26.13
C VAL A 543 -10.88 -10.59 24.77
N PRO A 544 -11.62 -11.68 24.50
CA PRO A 544 -11.68 -12.30 23.18
C PRO A 544 -12.23 -11.36 22.10
N ASP A 545 -11.77 -11.50 20.85
CA ASP A 545 -12.17 -10.62 19.75
C ASP A 545 -13.68 -10.73 19.45
N GLU A 546 -14.25 -11.93 19.58
CA GLU A 546 -15.68 -12.20 19.42
C GLU A 546 -16.56 -11.48 20.45
N ILE A 547 -15.96 -11.07 21.58
CA ILE A 547 -16.60 -10.21 22.57
C ILE A 547 -16.29 -8.74 22.28
N ALA A 548 -15.05 -8.42 21.89
CA ALA A 548 -14.61 -7.05 21.62
C ALA A 548 -15.33 -6.40 20.43
N ALA A 549 -15.56 -7.12 19.33
CA ALA A 549 -16.23 -6.59 18.14
C ALA A 549 -17.64 -6.05 18.45
N PRO A 550 -18.56 -6.83 19.05
CA PRO A 550 -19.86 -6.32 19.51
C PRO A 550 -19.77 -5.16 20.52
N ILE A 551 -18.69 -5.06 21.29
CA ILE A 551 -18.49 -3.94 22.23
C ILE A 551 -18.25 -2.63 21.48
N MET A 552 -17.63 -2.66 20.29
CA MET A 552 -17.31 -1.45 19.52
C MET A 552 -18.54 -0.62 19.16
N CYS A 553 -19.72 -1.24 18.99
CA CYS A 553 -20.98 -0.52 18.90
C CYS A 553 -21.96 -0.94 20.00
N SER A 554 -22.53 -2.14 19.95
CA SER A 554 -23.70 -2.44 20.78
C SER A 554 -23.49 -2.28 22.30
N ALA A 555 -22.40 -2.82 22.86
CA ALA A 555 -22.20 -2.78 24.31
C ALA A 555 -21.80 -1.38 24.78
N SER A 556 -20.94 -0.68 24.02
CA SER A 556 -20.59 0.71 24.34
C SER A 556 -21.79 1.65 24.21
N THR A 557 -22.67 1.42 23.22
CA THR A 557 -23.93 2.15 23.02
C THR A 557 -24.86 1.99 24.22
N ILE A 558 -25.14 0.74 24.61
CA ILE A 558 -26.08 0.49 25.70
C ILE A 558 -25.48 0.86 27.06
N TYR A 559 -24.16 0.76 27.23
CA TYR A 559 -23.45 1.30 28.40
C TYR A 559 -23.64 2.81 28.52
N ARG A 560 -23.47 3.54 27.41
CA ARG A 560 -23.75 4.99 27.37
C ARG A 560 -25.20 5.26 27.72
N SER A 561 -26.17 4.53 27.16
CA SER A 561 -27.59 4.71 27.51
C SER A 561 -27.88 4.44 28.98
N LEU A 562 -27.35 3.35 29.55
CA LEU A 562 -27.51 3.01 30.97
C LEU A 562 -26.92 4.10 31.87
N THR A 563 -25.73 4.60 31.55
CA THR A 563 -25.09 5.69 32.29
C THR A 563 -25.89 6.99 32.18
N GLU A 564 -26.28 7.36 30.96
CA GLU A 564 -27.01 8.60 30.65
C GLU A 564 -28.44 8.63 31.23
N SER A 565 -29.02 7.45 31.48
CA SER A 565 -30.34 7.29 32.10
C SER A 565 -30.37 7.71 33.57
N GLY A 566 -29.22 7.71 34.25
CA GLY A 566 -29.12 8.01 35.68
C GLY A 566 -29.67 6.94 36.62
N LEU A 567 -30.04 5.75 36.11
CA LEU A 567 -30.50 4.62 36.93
C LEU A 567 -29.44 4.21 37.97
N LYS A 568 -29.91 3.63 39.08
CA LYS A 568 -29.09 3.21 40.22
C LYS A 568 -29.20 1.70 40.45
N PRO A 569 -28.25 1.09 41.19
CA PRO A 569 -28.40 -0.29 41.63
C PRO A 569 -29.77 -0.52 42.30
N GLY A 570 -30.42 -1.64 41.98
CA GLY A 570 -31.77 -1.99 42.42
C GLY A 570 -32.90 -1.46 41.51
N HIS A 571 -32.62 -0.50 40.62
CA HIS A 571 -33.65 0.01 39.70
C HIS A 571 -33.99 -1.01 38.60
N TRP A 572 -35.27 -1.02 38.21
CA TRP A 572 -35.80 -1.82 37.11
C TRP A 572 -35.48 -1.22 35.74
N ALA A 573 -34.74 -1.97 34.92
CA ALA A 573 -34.37 -1.62 33.55
C ALA A 573 -35.09 -2.56 32.57
N VAL A 574 -36.04 -2.03 31.80
CA VAL A 574 -36.83 -2.80 30.83
C VAL A 574 -36.24 -2.64 29.44
N PHE A 575 -36.02 -3.74 28.73
CA PHE A 575 -35.43 -3.79 27.39
C PHE A 575 -36.43 -4.37 26.38
N PRO A 576 -37.28 -3.53 25.75
CA PRO A 576 -38.02 -3.94 24.57
C PRO A 576 -37.06 -4.21 23.40
N GLY A 577 -37.06 -5.44 22.88
CA GLY A 577 -36.03 -5.96 21.98
C GLY A 577 -34.80 -6.55 22.70
N GLY A 578 -34.92 -6.83 24.00
CA GLY A 578 -33.83 -7.31 24.86
C GLY A 578 -33.21 -8.65 24.44
N GLY A 579 -33.88 -9.44 23.60
CA GLY A 579 -33.34 -10.67 23.03
C GLY A 579 -32.52 -10.46 21.75
N GLY A 580 -32.43 -9.23 21.25
CA GLY A 580 -31.61 -8.83 20.09
C GLY A 580 -30.22 -8.31 20.49
N GLY A 581 -29.46 -7.85 19.50
CA GLY A 581 -28.03 -7.60 19.66
C GLY A 581 -27.63 -6.56 20.70
N VAL A 582 -28.22 -5.36 20.65
CA VAL A 582 -27.96 -4.29 21.64
C VAL A 582 -28.66 -4.59 22.96
N GLY A 583 -29.88 -5.13 22.89
CA GLY A 583 -30.69 -5.45 24.05
C GLY A 583 -30.01 -6.44 25.00
N ILE A 584 -29.43 -7.52 24.46
CA ILE A 584 -28.81 -8.56 25.28
C ILE A 584 -27.52 -8.09 25.97
N GLN A 585 -26.78 -7.18 25.33
CA GLN A 585 -25.65 -6.48 25.96
C GLN A 585 -26.13 -5.60 27.12
N GLY A 586 -27.28 -4.93 26.93
CA GLY A 586 -27.93 -4.12 27.95
C GLY A 586 -28.33 -4.92 29.19
N VAL A 587 -28.90 -6.10 28.99
CA VAL A 587 -29.28 -7.01 30.09
C VAL A 587 -28.07 -7.35 30.97
N GLN A 588 -26.96 -7.76 30.35
CA GLN A 588 -25.75 -8.13 31.06
C GLN A 588 -25.13 -6.93 31.79
N LEU A 589 -25.01 -5.78 31.12
CA LEU A 589 -24.45 -4.57 31.71
C LEU A 589 -25.34 -4.03 32.83
N ALA A 590 -26.65 -4.00 32.66
CA ALA A 590 -27.59 -3.59 33.71
C ALA A 590 -27.41 -4.46 34.96
N LYS A 591 -27.38 -5.80 34.80
CA LYS A 591 -27.10 -6.72 35.91
C LYS A 591 -25.73 -6.45 36.54
N ALA A 592 -24.69 -6.28 35.73
CA ALA A 592 -23.32 -6.03 36.21
C ALA A 592 -23.19 -4.67 36.93
N MET A 593 -24.01 -3.69 36.57
CA MET A 593 -24.14 -2.38 37.23
C MET A 593 -25.11 -2.42 38.44
N GLY A 594 -25.64 -3.59 38.79
CA GLY A 594 -26.53 -3.80 39.93
C GLY A 594 -27.99 -3.42 39.68
N MET A 595 -28.37 -3.10 38.45
CA MET A 595 -29.76 -2.88 38.05
C MET A 595 -30.47 -4.24 37.83
N ARG A 596 -31.79 -4.18 37.64
CA ARG A 596 -32.67 -5.36 37.56
C ARG A 596 -33.28 -5.45 36.16
N PRO A 597 -32.73 -6.26 35.25
CA PRO A 597 -33.15 -6.28 33.86
C PRO A 597 -34.45 -7.06 33.65
N VAL A 598 -35.36 -6.51 32.85
CA VAL A 598 -36.55 -7.19 32.33
C VAL A 598 -36.54 -7.12 30.82
N VAL A 599 -36.76 -8.23 30.14
CA VAL A 599 -36.78 -8.29 28.67
C VAL A 599 -38.22 -8.40 28.18
N VAL A 600 -38.54 -7.63 27.14
CA VAL A 600 -39.79 -7.77 26.37
C VAL A 600 -39.42 -8.12 24.94
N ASP A 601 -39.67 -9.35 24.52
CA ASP A 601 -39.37 -9.85 23.18
C ASP A 601 -40.34 -10.99 22.80
N ALA A 602 -40.07 -11.74 21.74
CA ALA A 602 -40.88 -12.91 21.37
C ALA A 602 -40.00 -14.12 21.00
N GLY A 603 -40.46 -15.31 21.41
CA GLY A 603 -39.88 -16.60 21.06
C GLY A 603 -38.96 -17.20 22.13
N GLU A 604 -38.99 -18.53 22.20
CA GLU A 604 -38.33 -19.31 23.26
C GLU A 604 -36.79 -19.19 23.23
N SER A 605 -36.17 -19.09 22.05
CA SER A 605 -34.71 -18.95 21.96
C SER A 605 -34.22 -17.65 22.62
N LYS A 606 -34.94 -16.55 22.42
CA LYS A 606 -34.65 -15.26 23.05
C LYS A 606 -34.98 -15.26 24.54
N ARG A 607 -36.04 -15.97 24.95
CA ARG A 607 -36.37 -16.18 26.37
C ARG A 607 -35.23 -16.86 27.10
N ALA A 608 -34.78 -18.01 26.60
CA ALA A 608 -33.68 -18.77 27.19
C ALA A 608 -32.40 -17.92 27.29
N LEU A 609 -32.00 -17.28 26.18
CA LEU A 609 -30.83 -16.41 26.14
C LEU A 609 -30.93 -15.25 27.14
N ALA A 610 -32.05 -14.54 27.19
CA ALA A 610 -32.25 -13.40 28.09
C ALA A 610 -32.11 -13.79 29.56
N LEU A 611 -32.73 -14.90 29.97
CA LEU A 611 -32.66 -15.41 31.34
C LEU A 611 -31.24 -15.87 31.70
N GLU A 612 -30.57 -16.58 30.78
CA GLU A 612 -29.17 -17.01 30.94
C GLU A 612 -28.24 -15.80 31.14
N MET A 613 -28.41 -14.76 30.35
CA MET A 613 -27.63 -13.52 30.41
C MET A 613 -28.01 -12.62 31.59
N GLY A 614 -29.05 -12.98 32.34
CA GLY A 614 -29.35 -12.39 33.64
C GLY A 614 -30.53 -11.43 33.68
N ALA A 615 -31.46 -11.52 32.72
CA ALA A 615 -32.79 -10.95 32.91
C ALA A 615 -33.48 -11.63 34.10
N GLU A 616 -34.10 -10.84 34.97
CA GLU A 616 -34.92 -11.37 36.06
C GLU A 616 -36.28 -11.85 35.55
N VAL A 617 -36.80 -11.22 34.49
CA VAL A 617 -38.10 -11.55 33.89
C VAL A 617 -38.02 -11.41 32.38
N PHE A 618 -38.68 -12.33 31.67
CA PHE A 618 -38.93 -12.26 30.24
C PHE A 618 -40.44 -12.23 29.97
N VAL A 619 -40.90 -11.20 29.26
CA VAL A 619 -42.28 -11.04 28.81
C VAL A 619 -42.34 -11.31 27.32
N ASP A 620 -43.01 -12.41 26.94
CA ASP A 620 -43.25 -12.73 25.54
C ASP A 620 -44.48 -11.97 25.04
N PHE A 621 -44.29 -11.01 24.13
CA PHE A 621 -45.39 -10.17 23.64
C PHE A 621 -46.31 -10.87 22.63
N MET A 622 -45.95 -12.04 22.12
CA MET A 622 -46.81 -12.86 21.27
C MET A 622 -47.71 -13.80 22.09
N GLU A 623 -47.25 -14.20 23.28
CA GLU A 623 -48.02 -15.04 24.21
C GLU A 623 -48.80 -14.24 25.25
N THR A 624 -48.48 -12.96 25.43
CA THR A 624 -49.10 -12.08 26.43
C THR A 624 -49.99 -11.04 25.77
N SER A 625 -51.29 -11.05 26.09
CA SER A 625 -52.27 -10.10 25.53
C SER A 625 -52.05 -8.64 25.96
N ASP A 626 -51.47 -8.42 27.15
CA ASP A 626 -51.09 -7.10 27.65
C ASP A 626 -49.64 -7.14 28.21
N PRO A 627 -48.63 -6.94 27.34
CA PRO A 627 -47.24 -6.91 27.76
C PRO A 627 -46.94 -5.81 28.78
N ALA A 628 -47.67 -4.69 28.76
CA ALA A 628 -47.45 -3.58 29.68
C ALA A 628 -47.86 -3.94 31.10
N ALA A 629 -49.04 -4.53 31.27
CA ALA A 629 -49.49 -5.03 32.57
C ALA A 629 -48.54 -6.11 33.13
N ALA A 630 -48.02 -7.00 32.27
CA ALA A 630 -47.04 -8.01 32.69
C ALA A 630 -45.73 -7.39 33.17
N VAL A 631 -45.20 -6.39 32.45
CA VAL A 631 -44.01 -5.63 32.87
C VAL A 631 -44.25 -4.89 34.18
N ILE A 632 -45.39 -4.23 34.35
CA ILE A 632 -45.74 -3.51 35.59
C ILE A 632 -45.78 -4.49 36.76
N LYS A 633 -46.44 -5.64 36.60
CA LYS A 633 -46.49 -6.70 37.61
C LYS A 633 -45.10 -7.22 37.97
N ALA A 634 -44.23 -7.42 36.98
CA ALA A 634 -42.85 -7.85 37.17
C ALA A 634 -41.99 -6.82 37.90
N THR A 635 -42.26 -5.54 37.66
CA THR A 635 -41.53 -4.40 38.22
C THR A 635 -42.26 -3.84 39.44
N ASP A 636 -42.40 -4.70 40.46
CA ASP A 636 -43.02 -4.43 41.78
C ASP A 636 -44.47 -3.91 41.79
N GLY A 637 -45.18 -4.04 40.66
CA GLY A 637 -46.55 -3.56 40.49
C GLY A 637 -46.64 -2.06 40.17
N VAL A 638 -45.50 -1.35 40.08
CA VAL A 638 -45.47 0.09 39.82
C VAL A 638 -45.02 0.40 38.39
N GLY A 639 -44.00 -0.27 37.85
CA GLY A 639 -43.50 -0.01 36.48
C GLY A 639 -41.99 0.26 36.39
N ALA A 640 -41.46 0.40 35.18
CA ALA A 640 -40.03 0.55 34.93
C ALA A 640 -39.43 1.85 35.50
N HIS A 641 -38.20 1.80 36.02
CA HIS A 641 -37.41 3.02 36.28
C HIS A 641 -36.79 3.54 34.98
N GLY A 642 -36.33 2.63 34.13
CA GLY A 642 -35.80 2.94 32.81
C GLY A 642 -36.34 1.97 31.76
N VAL A 643 -36.69 2.48 30.58
CA VAL A 643 -37.09 1.68 29.42
C VAL A 643 -36.08 1.96 28.30
N PHE A 644 -35.32 0.94 27.89
CA PHE A 644 -34.25 1.03 26.91
C PHE A 644 -34.71 0.44 25.59
N VAL A 645 -35.20 1.28 24.69
CA VAL A 645 -35.85 0.84 23.45
C VAL A 645 -34.80 0.48 22.42
N THR A 646 -34.53 -0.82 22.29
CA THR A 646 -33.54 -1.36 21.32
C THR A 646 -34.20 -1.87 20.05
N ALA A 647 -35.48 -2.24 20.10
CA ALA A 647 -36.31 -2.53 18.93
C ALA A 647 -37.15 -1.29 18.54
N PRO A 648 -37.00 -0.71 17.33
CA PRO A 648 -37.70 0.52 16.94
C PRO A 648 -39.22 0.42 16.97
N ALA A 649 -39.79 -0.74 16.62
CA ALA A 649 -41.23 -0.97 16.67
C ALA A 649 -41.82 -0.75 18.09
N ALA A 650 -41.01 -0.96 19.13
CA ALA A 650 -41.43 -0.83 20.52
C ALA A 650 -41.54 0.63 20.99
N TYR A 651 -41.14 1.63 20.20
CA TYR A 651 -41.35 3.04 20.55
C TYR A 651 -42.82 3.36 20.83
N ARG A 652 -43.74 2.71 20.12
CA ARG A 652 -45.20 2.91 20.27
C ARG A 652 -45.73 2.48 21.64
N THR A 653 -45.08 1.50 22.26
CA THR A 653 -45.51 0.91 23.54
C THR A 653 -44.57 1.26 24.69
N ALA A 654 -43.41 1.88 24.42
CA ALA A 654 -42.36 2.09 25.41
C ALA A 654 -42.83 2.85 26.67
N LEU A 655 -43.65 3.89 26.50
CA LEU A 655 -44.19 4.67 27.62
C LEU A 655 -45.14 3.85 28.51
N SER A 656 -45.83 2.83 27.97
CA SER A 656 -46.73 2.00 28.78
C SER A 656 -45.98 1.18 29.84
N TYR A 657 -44.71 0.83 29.57
CA TYR A 657 -43.88 0.05 30.49
C TYR A 657 -43.44 0.81 31.74
N VAL A 658 -43.53 2.15 31.75
CA VAL A 658 -43.19 2.96 32.94
C VAL A 658 -44.26 2.85 34.03
N GLY A 659 -45.47 2.40 33.68
CA GLY A 659 -46.59 2.27 34.62
C GLY A 659 -46.86 3.57 35.38
N ASN A 660 -46.87 3.48 36.71
CA ASN A 660 -47.05 4.58 37.65
C ASN A 660 -45.74 5.06 38.27
N ARG A 661 -44.57 4.62 37.77
CA ARG A 661 -43.28 5.06 38.28
C ARG A 661 -43.08 6.54 38.03
N ILE A 662 -42.81 7.29 39.09
CA ILE A 662 -42.46 8.72 39.04
C ILE A 662 -40.96 8.83 38.70
N GLY A 663 -40.61 9.75 37.81
CA GLY A 663 -39.22 10.00 37.40
C GLY A 663 -38.67 8.98 36.40
N ALA A 664 -39.52 8.17 35.78
CA ALA A 664 -39.08 7.15 34.84
C ALA A 664 -38.52 7.77 33.54
N VAL A 665 -37.51 7.12 32.98
CA VAL A 665 -36.84 7.54 31.74
C VAL A 665 -37.02 6.52 30.63
N VAL A 666 -37.33 6.98 29.43
CA VAL A 666 -37.32 6.16 28.22
C VAL A 666 -36.12 6.59 27.37
N MET A 667 -35.24 5.62 27.08
CA MET A 667 -34.05 5.81 26.27
C MET A 667 -34.29 5.37 24.83
N CYS A 668 -34.13 6.29 23.88
CA CYS A 668 -34.22 6.03 22.45
C CYS A 668 -32.84 5.60 21.91
N ILE A 669 -32.78 4.37 21.41
CA ILE A 669 -31.54 3.70 20.98
C ILE A 669 -31.71 3.04 19.61
N GLY A 670 -32.79 2.26 19.43
CA GLY A 670 -33.08 1.59 18.16
C GLY A 670 -33.36 2.61 17.05
N LEU A 671 -32.69 2.45 15.91
CA LEU A 671 -32.90 3.28 14.72
C LEU A 671 -34.01 2.69 13.86
N GLY A 672 -34.88 3.53 13.30
CA GLY A 672 -35.87 3.12 12.31
C GLY A 672 -35.93 4.13 11.16
N PRO A 673 -36.63 3.80 10.06
CA PRO A 673 -36.70 4.68 8.90
C PRO A 673 -37.21 6.07 9.27
N THR A 674 -36.70 7.11 8.61
CA THR A 674 -37.06 8.51 8.88
C THR A 674 -38.58 8.70 8.80
N GLY A 675 -39.15 9.26 9.87
CA GLY A 675 -40.58 9.55 9.95
C GLY A 675 -41.48 8.33 10.16
N ALA A 676 -40.95 7.10 10.24
CA ALA A 676 -41.78 5.90 10.40
C ALA A 676 -42.29 5.68 11.83
N MET A 677 -41.60 6.24 12.83
CA MET A 677 -41.91 6.07 14.25
C MET A 677 -41.92 7.42 14.96
N ASN A 678 -42.85 7.57 15.90
CA ASN A 678 -42.92 8.69 16.83
C ASN A 678 -43.00 8.14 18.25
N ILE A 679 -42.43 8.87 19.20
CA ILE A 679 -42.55 8.58 20.63
C ILE A 679 -43.05 9.84 21.34
N GLY A 680 -44.02 9.66 22.23
CA GLY A 680 -44.66 10.75 22.95
C GLY A 680 -45.97 10.28 23.59
N GLY A 681 -46.58 11.14 24.38
CA GLY A 681 -47.84 10.85 25.07
C GLY A 681 -48.49 12.14 25.59
N ASP A 682 -49.57 11.97 26.36
CA ASP A 682 -50.28 13.08 27.00
C ASP A 682 -49.30 13.92 27.86
N PRO A 683 -49.14 15.23 27.59
CA PRO A 683 -48.29 16.11 28.39
C PRO A 683 -48.59 16.06 29.89
N ASN A 684 -49.84 15.84 30.30
CA ASN A 684 -50.19 15.71 31.72
C ASN A 684 -49.52 14.50 32.36
N ALA A 685 -49.41 13.38 31.64
CA ALA A 685 -48.68 12.21 32.15
C ALA A 685 -47.20 12.52 32.37
N PHE A 686 -46.58 13.30 31.48
CA PHE A 686 -45.19 13.75 31.65
C PHE A 686 -45.03 14.67 32.86
N ILE A 687 -45.93 15.65 33.02
CA ILE A 687 -45.90 16.61 34.12
C ILE A 687 -46.12 15.89 35.46
N PHE A 688 -47.19 15.10 35.58
CA PHE A 688 -47.56 14.48 36.85
C PHE A 688 -46.66 13.31 37.25
N LYS A 689 -46.01 12.64 36.30
CA LYS A 689 -45.08 11.53 36.59
C LYS A 689 -43.61 11.90 36.42
N ASN A 690 -43.29 13.16 36.12
CA ASN A 690 -41.92 13.64 35.88
C ASN A 690 -41.16 12.74 34.86
N LEU A 691 -41.81 12.40 33.74
CA LEU A 691 -41.24 11.47 32.76
C LEU A 691 -40.20 12.15 31.87
N THR A 692 -39.18 11.40 31.47
CA THR A 692 -38.17 11.85 30.50
C THR A 692 -38.11 10.91 29.32
N ILE A 693 -38.07 11.46 28.10
CA ILE A 693 -37.63 10.74 26.89
C ILE A 693 -36.29 11.31 26.48
N LYS A 694 -35.30 10.46 26.25
CA LYS A 694 -33.93 10.88 25.93
C LYS A 694 -33.30 9.98 24.89
N GLY A 695 -32.63 10.58 23.90
CA GLY A 695 -31.87 9.84 22.89
C GLY A 695 -30.39 9.72 23.26
N THR A 696 -29.76 8.63 22.84
CA THR A 696 -28.31 8.43 22.90
C THR A 696 -27.81 7.82 21.59
N LEU A 697 -26.69 8.32 21.10
CA LEU A 697 -26.04 7.84 19.88
C LEU A 697 -24.67 7.27 20.22
N VAL A 698 -24.54 5.96 19.99
CA VAL A 698 -23.32 5.14 20.13
C VAL A 698 -22.55 5.35 21.45
N GLY A 699 -21.36 4.74 21.58
CA GLY A 699 -20.45 4.96 22.70
C GLY A 699 -19.26 5.85 22.31
N SER A 700 -18.81 6.69 23.24
CA SER A 700 -17.53 7.40 23.16
C SER A 700 -16.33 6.44 23.31
N ARG A 701 -15.11 6.94 23.11
CA ARG A 701 -13.87 6.20 23.46
C ARG A 701 -13.88 5.74 24.93
N GLN A 702 -14.32 6.58 25.86
CA GLN A 702 -14.38 6.22 27.28
C GLN A 702 -15.43 5.14 27.55
N ASP A 703 -16.59 5.21 26.92
CA ASP A 703 -17.64 4.17 27.07
C ASP A 703 -17.17 2.82 26.54
N THR A 704 -16.41 2.83 25.45
CA THR A 704 -15.82 1.62 24.86
C THR A 704 -14.81 1.00 25.82
N VAL A 705 -13.92 1.79 26.40
CA VAL A 705 -12.96 1.34 27.43
C VAL A 705 -13.69 0.74 28.64
N ALA A 706 -14.75 1.39 29.12
CA ALA A 706 -15.53 0.89 30.24
C ALA A 706 -16.21 -0.45 29.92
N ALA A 707 -16.83 -0.59 28.75
CA ALA A 707 -17.45 -1.85 28.31
C ALA A 707 -16.42 -2.98 28.13
N LEU A 708 -15.25 -2.69 27.56
CA LEU A 708 -14.13 -3.65 27.47
C LEU A 708 -13.66 -4.09 28.85
N ASP A 709 -13.65 -3.21 29.85
CA ASP A 709 -13.29 -3.60 31.22
C ASP A 709 -14.33 -4.53 31.86
N PHE A 710 -15.63 -4.35 31.61
CA PHE A 710 -16.65 -5.32 32.04
C PHE A 710 -16.41 -6.69 31.40
N ALA A 711 -16.07 -6.74 30.11
CA ALA A 711 -15.74 -7.99 29.42
C ALA A 711 -14.49 -8.65 30.00
N ARG A 712 -13.42 -7.87 30.24
CA ARG A 712 -12.18 -8.35 30.84
C ARG A 712 -12.39 -8.97 32.23
N ARG A 713 -13.38 -8.46 32.99
CA ARG A 713 -13.80 -8.99 34.30
C ARG A 713 -14.84 -10.12 34.20
N GLY A 714 -15.11 -10.64 33.00
CA GLY A 714 -16.08 -11.72 32.76
C GLY A 714 -17.54 -11.34 33.01
N LYS A 715 -17.87 -10.05 32.97
CA LYS A 715 -19.23 -9.51 33.18
C LYS A 715 -19.99 -9.27 31.90
N LEU A 716 -19.30 -9.28 30.76
CA LEU A 716 -19.90 -9.38 29.45
C LEU A 716 -19.44 -10.67 28.80
N GLN A 717 -20.41 -11.47 28.42
CA GLN A 717 -20.24 -12.67 27.62
C GLN A 717 -20.95 -12.49 26.30
N GLN A 718 -20.47 -13.18 25.28
CA GLN A 718 -21.06 -13.11 23.97
C GLN A 718 -21.43 -14.52 23.51
N ILE A 719 -22.71 -14.73 23.31
CA ILE A 719 -23.23 -15.84 22.50
C ILE A 719 -23.53 -15.23 21.13
N CYS A 720 -22.63 -15.47 20.18
CA CYS A 720 -22.76 -15.04 18.79
C CYS A 720 -23.03 -16.25 17.91
N GLU A 721 -23.97 -16.10 16.98
CA GLU A 721 -23.93 -16.93 15.78
C GLU A 721 -22.83 -16.37 14.87
N VAL A 722 -21.82 -17.20 14.63
CA VAL A 722 -20.62 -16.81 13.90
C VAL A 722 -20.70 -17.37 12.48
N TYR A 723 -20.54 -16.47 11.51
CA TYR A 723 -20.53 -16.79 10.09
C TYR A 723 -19.12 -16.58 9.50
N PRO A 724 -18.69 -17.41 8.55
CA PRO A 724 -17.60 -17.04 7.66
C PRO A 724 -18.03 -15.92 6.69
N ILE A 725 -17.07 -15.22 6.10
CA ILE A 725 -17.31 -14.04 5.23
C ILE A 725 -18.15 -14.36 3.99
N ASP A 726 -17.98 -15.54 3.39
CA ASP A 726 -18.77 -16.02 2.24
C ASP A 726 -20.28 -16.14 2.55
N ARG A 727 -20.64 -16.30 3.84
CA ARG A 727 -22.02 -16.34 4.34
C ARG A 727 -22.51 -15.01 4.93
N LEU A 728 -21.75 -13.93 4.80
CA LEU A 728 -22.22 -12.59 5.18
C LEU A 728 -23.59 -12.23 4.57
N PRO A 729 -23.87 -12.50 3.27
CA PRO A 729 -25.19 -12.18 2.69
C PRO A 729 -26.35 -12.89 3.40
N GLU A 730 -26.14 -14.14 3.83
CA GLU A 730 -27.14 -14.89 4.59
C GLU A 730 -27.37 -14.29 5.98
N ALA A 731 -26.29 -13.94 6.68
CA ALA A 731 -26.38 -13.36 8.01
C ALA A 731 -27.09 -11.99 7.99
N VAL A 732 -26.80 -11.17 6.98
CA VAL A 732 -27.50 -9.91 6.69
C VAL A 732 -28.98 -10.16 6.42
N GLU A 733 -29.32 -11.17 5.61
CA GLU A 733 -30.71 -11.52 5.30
C GLU A 733 -31.49 -12.03 6.51
N LYS A 734 -30.84 -12.84 7.34
CA LYS A 734 -31.41 -13.34 8.60
C LYS A 734 -31.71 -12.19 9.56
N LEU A 735 -30.81 -11.21 9.65
CA LEU A 735 -31.04 -10.00 10.43
C LEU A 735 -32.21 -9.20 9.86
N ARG A 736 -32.25 -9.00 8.54
CA ARG A 736 -33.30 -8.27 7.82
C ARG A 736 -34.69 -8.89 8.04
N LYS A 737 -34.78 -10.21 8.19
CA LYS A 737 -36.01 -10.96 8.51
C LYS A 737 -36.36 -10.98 10.01
N GLY A 738 -35.53 -10.40 10.88
CA GLY A 738 -35.73 -10.43 12.33
C GLY A 738 -35.54 -11.80 12.97
N GLN A 739 -34.82 -12.72 12.30
CA GLN A 739 -34.63 -14.11 12.72
C GLN A 739 -33.37 -14.32 13.59
N ALA A 740 -32.65 -13.25 13.91
CA ALA A 740 -31.47 -13.30 14.76
C ALA A 740 -31.84 -13.43 16.25
N THR A 741 -31.12 -14.30 16.97
CA THR A 741 -31.16 -14.39 18.44
C THR A 741 -29.85 -13.85 18.98
N GLY A 742 -29.89 -12.82 19.83
CA GLY A 742 -28.69 -12.17 20.33
C GLY A 742 -27.88 -11.49 19.22
N ARG A 743 -26.62 -11.88 19.08
CA ARG A 743 -25.64 -11.25 18.19
C ARG A 743 -25.24 -12.18 17.06
N MET A 744 -24.94 -11.58 15.91
CA MET A 744 -24.28 -12.25 14.80
C MET A 744 -22.97 -11.54 14.52
N ALA A 745 -21.99 -12.32 14.08
CA ALA A 745 -20.68 -11.81 13.73
C ALA A 745 -20.12 -12.58 12.54
N VAL A 746 -19.27 -11.92 11.76
CA VAL A 746 -18.46 -12.54 10.73
C VAL A 746 -17.05 -12.73 11.25
N ASP A 747 -16.60 -13.98 11.35
CA ASP A 747 -15.23 -14.34 11.70
C ASP A 747 -14.42 -14.52 10.42
N PHE A 748 -13.40 -13.67 10.25
CA PHE A 748 -12.55 -13.65 9.07
C PHE A 748 -11.45 -14.72 9.11
N ASN A 749 -11.34 -15.48 10.21
CA ASN A 749 -10.39 -16.58 10.34
C ASN A 749 -11.01 -17.95 10.02
N LYS A 750 -12.30 -18.00 9.67
CA LYS A 750 -13.07 -19.23 9.38
C LYS A 750 -13.32 -19.45 7.91
#